data_AF-A0A4Q2IVL3-F1
#
_entry.id   AF-A0A4Q2IVL3-F1
#
_cell.length_a   1.000
_cell.length_b   1.000
_cell.length_c   1.000
_cell.angle_alpha   90.00
_cell.angle_beta   90.00
_cell.angle_gamma   90.00
#
_symmetry.space_group_name_H-M   'P 1'
#
loop_
_entity.id
_entity.type
_entity.pdbx_description
1 polymer ?
#
loop_
_entity_poly.entity_id
_entity_poly.type
_entity_poly.pdbx_seq_one_letter_code
_entity_poly.pdbx_strand_id
1 'polypeptide(L)'
;MNEIGPGNAGGGGGSGGEGAIAASGEQILYARVVRPPWLAWDGAAYCGAQLLHIDETSLAELAAMTGIVRVFTQRNFVAVVAYSDAQAAIGARRLRVHWSLPKSPPARQSGDRTPAPKTSAILFERGDVDAAFENADTPIERAYAWPSVPAPSAPVSTWALAWHGGHELTVWMPRPAASHPQHALRTELAALLNIPPGAITLIGADNTNDTAADAALLSHIMRQPVQVTSPAPDRQGNVAGEDADRTLYLVSRIDGAFDTDKKLTGYRYSSGPSPQAAPALALLLTGVAVAIDDIAAPPAGQGAMPPYAYPNIRIAEDRHCAAANASPAPPASLAAIEKARIDAAVFAHESFATEAALQAGIDPVAFRLRHLADGRGAQLIASVAQQGDWRPQSSAAAAKAASDGLMRGRGFAYAHVIENQAGKTVQSWSAWIADVAYDRDSGDISVSRVIVGQDAAQSDSAGDAGRASGLTITRQLEGEAIDAARLLLQNAPAFDTWGSDIAEPAPARTPSIAPQLTGADLPIRQRAGAELGPGGAQLAGGAAFSLPAAAALANAIYDATGVRLREPPFSGERIRLGLAENAGATVKPYKKWLAAGAAVATALIGIVTLALPWRAPIAPVAPPDPALYSAAAITRGKLVAAAGDCVVCHTAPDGIKNAGGLALDTPFGTIYSTNITPDVETGIGNWSYAAFERAMREGIRRDGKHLYPAFPYTAFAKTSDADLQALYAYLMAQEPVKADPPKTKLAFPFNVRPLMAGWNLLFHNPDAYRPDPSRSAEWNRGAYLAEGLGHCGACHTPRNAMGAEKGLRAYLSGGMAEGWEAPALTSLSKAPIPWTETDLFDYLRTGFSPLHGVAAGPMGPVVAEMAQMPESDVKAIAHYIASFGKPAAEAVPAVQAAQALPATQDLQPAQAALAARIEQNNAASARTLSGNGKNIYEGACAVCHQADLGPALFGVKPSLALNTNLYSATPDNLVRVILNGINTPAHQELGYMPGFRDSFDDSQVDDLVSYLRGRFAANQPAWKNISETSAKLRAEPAH
;
A
#
# COMPACT_ATOMS: atom_id res chain seq x y z
N MET A 1 47.11 -9.99 27.14
CA MET A 1 46.71 -9.66 25.76
C MET A 1 45.45 -10.49 25.49
N ASN A 2 44.31 -9.98 25.96
CA ASN A 2 43.27 -9.32 25.15
C ASN A 2 42.58 -10.35 24.24
N GLU A 3 41.45 -10.89 24.70
CA GLU A 3 40.08 -10.36 24.52
C GLU A 3 39.43 -10.94 23.25
N ILE A 4 38.54 -11.91 23.44
CA ILE A 4 37.46 -12.22 22.51
C ILE A 4 36.19 -12.29 23.38
N GLY A 5 35.36 -11.25 23.28
CA GLY A 5 34.15 -11.08 24.07
C GLY A 5 33.00 -12.02 23.66
N PRO A 6 32.06 -12.34 24.57
CA PRO A 6 30.89 -13.12 24.23
C PRO A 6 29.83 -12.24 23.58
N GLY A 7 29.28 -12.75 22.48
CA GLY A 7 28.15 -12.20 21.76
C GLY A 7 26.90 -12.06 22.63
N ASN A 8 26.18 -10.98 22.35
CA ASN A 8 25.01 -10.49 23.05
C ASN A 8 23.80 -11.41 22.77
N ALA A 9 23.52 -12.35 23.67
CA ALA A 9 22.23 -13.05 23.74
C ALA A 9 21.27 -12.21 24.60
N GLY A 10 20.42 -11.41 23.95
CA GLY A 10 19.40 -10.60 24.61
C GLY A 10 18.24 -11.46 25.13
N GLY A 11 18.36 -11.96 26.36
CA GLY A 11 17.28 -12.52 27.16
C GLY A 11 17.29 -11.88 28.54
N GLY A 12 16.40 -10.92 28.79
CA GLY A 12 16.35 -10.23 30.08
C GLY A 12 15.02 -9.52 30.31
N GLY A 13 14.09 -10.18 31.01
CA GLY A 13 12.81 -9.58 31.40
C GLY A 13 11.87 -10.42 32.28
N GLY A 14 12.33 -11.50 32.94
CA GLY A 14 11.45 -12.44 33.68
C GLY A 14 11.70 -12.62 35.19
N SER A 15 12.73 -11.98 35.78
CA SER A 15 13.32 -12.43 37.05
C SER A 15 12.49 -12.24 38.33
N GLY A 16 11.35 -11.52 38.30
CA GLY A 16 10.58 -11.19 39.50
C GLY A 16 9.57 -12.26 39.96
N GLY A 17 8.78 -12.82 39.02
CA GLY A 17 7.71 -13.79 39.33
C GLY A 17 8.21 -15.23 39.44
N GLU A 18 9.11 -15.62 38.54
CA GLU A 18 9.75 -16.95 38.55
C GLU A 18 10.52 -17.18 39.85
N GLY A 19 11.17 -16.15 40.41
CA GLY A 19 11.87 -16.22 41.68
C GLY A 19 10.95 -16.46 42.89
N ALA A 20 9.72 -15.95 42.86
CA ALA A 20 8.73 -16.15 43.93
C ALA A 20 8.09 -17.54 43.88
N ILE A 21 7.88 -18.10 42.69
CA ILE A 21 7.32 -19.46 42.49
C ILE A 21 8.41 -20.53 42.65
N ALA A 22 9.66 -20.26 42.27
CA ALA A 22 10.78 -21.15 42.56
C ALA A 22 10.98 -21.38 44.08
N ALA A 23 10.59 -20.41 44.91
CA ALA A 23 10.59 -20.53 46.36
C ALA A 23 9.45 -21.42 46.91
N SER A 24 8.36 -21.66 46.17
CA SER A 24 7.27 -22.59 46.54
C SER A 24 7.54 -24.05 46.14
N GLY A 25 8.54 -24.29 45.29
CA GLY A 25 8.90 -25.64 44.81
C GLY A 25 7.99 -26.18 43.69
N GLU A 26 7.14 -25.35 43.12
CA GLU A 26 6.16 -25.73 42.09
C GLU A 26 6.72 -25.57 40.67
N GLN A 27 6.41 -26.52 39.79
CA GLN A 27 6.83 -26.49 38.39
C GLN A 27 5.92 -25.58 37.56
N ILE A 28 6.50 -24.60 36.86
CA ILE A 28 5.77 -23.71 35.94
C ILE A 28 5.42 -24.47 34.65
N LEU A 29 4.15 -24.39 34.24
CA LEU A 29 3.68 -24.80 32.92
C LEU A 29 3.62 -23.62 31.96
N TYR A 30 3.73 -23.89 30.66
CA TYR A 30 3.65 -22.89 29.61
C TYR A 30 2.46 -23.20 28.70
N ALA A 31 1.75 -22.18 28.23
CA ALA A 31 0.62 -22.36 27.36
C ALA A 31 0.56 -21.37 26.20
N ARG A 32 -0.02 -21.84 25.09
CA ARG A 32 -0.33 -21.05 23.90
C ARG A 32 -1.81 -21.20 23.57
N VAL A 33 -2.52 -20.07 23.47
CA VAL A 33 -3.95 -20.04 23.13
C VAL A 33 -4.11 -19.98 21.62
N VAL A 34 -4.92 -20.89 21.06
CA VAL A 34 -5.31 -20.90 19.65
C VAL A 34 -6.57 -20.05 19.53
N ARG A 35 -6.45 -18.87 18.92
CA ARG A 35 -7.56 -17.91 18.77
C ARG A 35 -8.49 -18.31 17.62
N PRO A 36 -9.78 -17.96 17.68
CA PRO A 36 -10.66 -18.05 16.52
C PRO A 36 -10.14 -17.18 15.36
N PRO A 37 -10.39 -17.59 14.10
CA PRO A 37 -9.97 -16.84 12.92
C PRO A 37 -10.78 -15.55 12.72
N TRP A 38 -11.87 -15.39 13.48
CA TRP A 38 -12.67 -14.18 13.49
C TRP A 38 -13.24 -13.95 14.88
N LEU A 39 -12.88 -12.83 15.49
CA LEU A 39 -13.36 -12.39 16.80
C LEU A 39 -14.36 -11.26 16.59
N ALA A 40 -15.56 -11.37 17.17
CA ALA A 40 -16.57 -10.33 17.07
C ALA A 40 -17.45 -10.20 18.32
N TRP A 41 -17.82 -8.97 18.62
CA TRP A 41 -18.59 -8.56 19.79
C TRP A 41 -19.55 -7.45 19.37
N ASP A 42 -20.82 -7.52 19.81
CA ASP A 42 -21.88 -6.56 19.45
C ASP A 42 -22.25 -5.59 20.59
N GLY A 43 -21.48 -5.62 21.68
CA GLY A 43 -21.77 -4.85 22.90
C GLY A 43 -22.50 -5.64 23.99
N ALA A 44 -23.09 -6.80 23.66
CA ALA A 44 -23.84 -7.62 24.61
C ALA A 44 -23.45 -9.11 24.58
N ALA A 45 -23.09 -9.66 23.42
CA ALA A 45 -22.74 -11.06 23.24
C ALA A 45 -21.59 -11.27 22.25
N TYR A 46 -20.83 -12.35 22.47
CA TYR A 46 -19.84 -12.81 21.49
C TYR A 46 -20.57 -13.36 20.26
N CYS A 47 -20.26 -12.80 19.10
CA CYS A 47 -20.84 -13.22 17.83
C CYS A 47 -19.78 -13.54 16.78
N GLY A 48 -18.53 -13.75 17.21
CA GLY A 48 -17.42 -14.21 16.38
C GLY A 48 -17.53 -15.66 15.93
N ALA A 49 -16.46 -16.17 15.31
CA ALA A 49 -16.37 -17.55 14.88
C ALA A 49 -16.54 -18.51 16.07
N GLN A 50 -17.35 -19.54 15.87
CA GLN A 50 -17.63 -20.55 16.89
C GLN A 50 -16.83 -21.81 16.59
N LEU A 51 -16.29 -22.44 17.63
CA LEU A 51 -15.59 -23.71 17.50
C LEU A 51 -16.59 -24.79 17.08
N LEU A 52 -16.36 -25.40 15.92
CA LEU A 52 -17.17 -26.53 15.45
C LEU A 52 -16.63 -27.84 16.02
N HIS A 53 -15.36 -28.14 15.75
CA HIS A 53 -14.65 -29.28 16.30
C HIS A 53 -13.12 -29.11 16.11
N ILE A 54 -12.35 -29.97 16.77
CA ILE A 54 -10.90 -30.12 16.59
C ILE A 54 -10.65 -31.46 15.90
N ASP A 55 -9.76 -31.49 14.91
CA ASP A 55 -9.40 -32.71 14.19
C ASP A 55 -8.77 -33.74 15.14
N GLU A 56 -9.42 -34.91 15.25
CA GLU A 56 -9.02 -35.98 16.16
C GLU A 56 -7.61 -36.51 15.87
N THR A 57 -7.19 -36.48 14.60
CA THR A 57 -5.85 -36.93 14.21
C THR A 57 -4.78 -35.99 14.75
N SER A 58 -5.01 -34.66 14.68
CA SER A 58 -4.09 -33.68 15.25
C SER A 58 -4.00 -33.80 16.78
N LEU A 59 -5.10 -34.09 17.46
CA LEU A 59 -5.10 -34.35 18.91
C LEU A 59 -4.27 -35.59 19.26
N ALA A 60 -4.40 -36.68 18.50
CA ALA A 60 -3.62 -37.89 18.69
C ALA A 60 -2.11 -37.66 18.44
N GLU A 61 -1.78 -36.91 17.38
CA GLU A 61 -0.40 -36.50 17.08
C GLU A 61 0.21 -35.68 18.23
N LEU A 62 -0.52 -34.70 18.78
CA LEU A 62 -0.06 -33.88 19.90
C LEU A 62 0.09 -34.68 21.19
N ALA A 63 -0.83 -35.63 21.47
CA ALA A 63 -0.75 -36.48 22.64
C ALA A 63 0.47 -37.42 22.61
N ALA A 64 0.95 -37.77 21.42
CA ALA A 64 2.17 -38.56 21.22
C ALA A 64 3.47 -37.73 21.36
N MET A 65 3.39 -36.40 21.39
CA MET A 65 4.56 -35.53 21.50
C MET A 65 5.06 -35.41 22.94
N THR A 66 6.36 -35.66 23.14
CA THR A 66 7.00 -35.44 24.43
C THR A 66 6.97 -33.96 24.80
N GLY A 67 6.42 -33.66 25.98
CA GLY A 67 6.43 -32.32 26.56
C GLY A 67 5.10 -31.56 26.48
N ILE A 68 4.12 -32.06 25.72
CA ILE A 68 2.74 -31.55 25.76
C ILE A 68 2.05 -32.15 26.99
N VAL A 69 1.46 -31.29 27.83
CA VAL A 69 0.71 -31.70 29.03
C VAL A 69 -0.72 -32.01 28.64
N ARG A 70 -1.39 -31.07 27.96
CA ARG A 70 -2.82 -31.20 27.58
C ARG A 70 -3.22 -30.15 26.55
N VAL A 71 -4.22 -30.45 25.72
CA VAL A 71 -5.02 -29.47 24.97
C VAL A 71 -6.30 -29.18 25.76
N PHE A 72 -6.52 -27.93 26.14
CA PHE A 72 -7.70 -27.46 26.87
C PHE A 72 -8.69 -26.79 25.94
N THR A 73 -9.98 -27.10 26.09
CA THR A 73 -11.07 -26.52 25.29
C THR A 73 -12.27 -26.19 26.17
N GLN A 74 -12.77 -24.96 26.10
CA GLN A 74 -14.03 -24.55 26.74
C GLN A 74 -14.78 -23.59 25.81
N ARG A 75 -15.91 -24.05 25.27
CA ARG A 75 -16.66 -23.35 24.20
C ARG A 75 -15.74 -22.95 23.06
N ASN A 76 -15.43 -21.66 22.89
CA ASN A 76 -14.58 -21.14 21.81
C ASN A 76 -13.13 -20.90 22.27
N PHE A 77 -12.79 -21.20 23.53
CA PHE A 77 -11.45 -21.09 24.06
C PHE A 77 -10.68 -22.39 23.83
N VAL A 78 -9.54 -22.32 23.13
CA VAL A 78 -8.66 -23.48 22.86
C VAL A 78 -7.23 -23.13 23.26
N ALA A 79 -6.57 -23.97 24.05
CA ALA A 79 -5.19 -23.74 24.48
C ALA A 79 -4.37 -25.04 24.50
N VAL A 80 -3.08 -24.95 24.18
CA VAL A 80 -2.13 -26.04 24.32
C VAL A 80 -1.20 -25.74 25.49
N VAL A 81 -1.17 -26.64 26.47
CA VAL A 81 -0.34 -26.53 27.68
C VAL A 81 0.81 -27.54 27.60
N ALA A 82 2.02 -27.10 27.94
CA ALA A 82 3.27 -27.86 27.82
C ALA A 82 4.26 -27.52 28.95
N TYR A 83 5.34 -28.30 29.05
CA TYR A 83 6.43 -28.04 30.01
C TYR A 83 7.42 -26.95 29.57
N SER A 84 7.32 -26.47 28.33
CA SER A 84 8.11 -25.34 27.82
C SER A 84 7.31 -24.52 26.81
N ASP A 85 7.62 -23.22 26.71
CA ASP A 85 6.97 -22.31 25.77
C ASP A 85 7.14 -22.76 24.31
N ALA A 86 8.33 -23.27 23.96
CA ALA A 86 8.63 -23.79 22.63
C ALA A 86 7.73 -24.98 22.26
N GLN A 87 7.49 -25.90 23.20
CA GLN A 87 6.60 -27.04 22.99
C GLN A 87 5.14 -26.61 22.88
N ALA A 88 4.68 -25.68 23.73
CA ALA A 88 3.34 -25.12 23.62
C ALA A 88 3.13 -24.44 22.25
N ALA A 89 4.13 -23.72 21.74
CA ALA A 89 4.10 -23.08 20.43
C ALA A 89 4.08 -24.07 19.25
N ILE A 90 4.88 -25.13 19.32
CA ILE A 90 4.85 -26.19 18.30
C ILE A 90 3.48 -26.91 18.31
N GLY A 91 2.97 -27.24 19.49
CA GLY A 91 1.67 -27.89 19.64
C GLY A 91 0.54 -27.02 19.08
N ALA A 92 0.49 -25.74 19.44
CA ALA A 92 -0.51 -24.80 18.93
C ALA A 92 -0.50 -24.68 17.39
N ARG A 93 0.68 -24.71 16.74
CA ARG A 93 0.80 -24.69 15.27
C ARG A 93 0.37 -25.99 14.57
N ARG A 94 0.45 -27.13 15.27
CA ARG A 94 0.08 -28.45 14.72
C ARG A 94 -1.38 -28.82 14.96
N LEU A 95 -2.03 -28.17 15.93
CA LEU A 95 -3.43 -28.40 16.23
C LEU A 95 -4.32 -27.91 15.08
N ARG A 96 -5.12 -28.81 14.50
CA ARG A 96 -6.04 -28.47 13.41
C ARG A 96 -7.43 -28.23 13.98
N VAL A 97 -7.89 -26.97 13.91
CA VAL A 97 -9.15 -26.51 14.52
C VAL A 97 -10.11 -26.00 13.45
N HIS A 98 -11.37 -26.45 13.51
CA HIS A 98 -12.42 -26.07 12.57
C HIS A 98 -13.41 -25.10 13.21
N TRP A 99 -13.61 -23.95 12.57
CA TRP A 99 -14.44 -22.85 13.05
C TRP A 99 -15.62 -22.60 12.10
N SER A 100 -16.71 -22.03 12.62
CA SER A 100 -17.82 -21.53 11.80
C SER A 100 -17.44 -20.21 11.12
N LEU A 101 -17.70 -20.09 9.82
CA LEU A 101 -17.52 -18.84 9.08
C LEU A 101 -18.84 -18.04 9.08
N PRO A 102 -18.80 -16.71 9.32
CA PRO A 102 -19.99 -15.88 9.17
C PRO A 102 -20.43 -15.86 7.69
N LYS A 103 -21.75 -15.80 7.45
CA LYS A 103 -22.33 -15.74 6.09
C LYS A 103 -21.93 -14.48 5.31
N SER A 104 -21.41 -13.46 5.98
CA SER A 104 -20.85 -12.25 5.36
C SER A 104 -19.80 -11.63 6.31
N PRO A 105 -18.50 -11.56 5.94
CA PRO A 105 -17.55 -10.75 6.68
C PRO A 105 -17.91 -9.26 6.56
N PRO A 106 -17.59 -8.40 7.55
CA PRO A 106 -17.76 -6.97 7.40
C PRO A 106 -16.94 -6.49 6.20
N ALA A 107 -17.59 -5.79 5.28
CA ALA A 107 -16.98 -5.39 4.04
C ALA A 107 -15.85 -4.36 4.27
N ARG A 108 -14.80 -4.39 3.43
CA ARG A 108 -13.74 -3.35 3.30
C ARG A 108 -14.28 -1.96 2.88
N GLN A 109 -15.56 -1.67 3.12
CA GLN A 109 -16.30 -0.71 2.34
C GLN A 109 -16.46 0.62 3.06
N SER A 110 -15.87 1.64 2.43
CA SER A 110 -16.13 3.05 2.66
C SER A 110 -17.62 3.39 2.50
N GLY A 111 -18.00 4.54 3.07
CA GLY A 111 -19.36 4.92 3.48
C GLY A 111 -20.50 4.63 2.50
N ASP A 112 -20.32 4.75 1.18
CA ASP A 112 -21.44 4.68 0.22
C ASP A 112 -21.92 3.25 -0.13
N ARG A 113 -21.26 2.18 0.37
CA ARG A 113 -21.60 0.79 0.00
C ARG A 113 -22.04 -0.11 1.14
N THR A 114 -22.04 0.35 2.39
CA THR A 114 -22.44 -0.47 3.55
C THR A 114 -23.96 -0.42 3.78
N PRO A 115 -24.68 -1.56 3.74
CA PRO A 115 -26.12 -1.61 4.01
C PRO A 115 -26.48 -1.07 5.39
N ALA A 116 -27.68 -0.50 5.52
CA ALA A 116 -28.21 -0.05 6.80
C ALA A 116 -28.33 -1.22 7.81
N PRO A 117 -28.07 -0.98 9.11
CA PRO A 117 -28.21 -1.98 10.17
C PRO A 117 -29.63 -2.54 10.28
N LYS A 118 -29.73 -3.74 10.87
CA LYS A 118 -31.03 -4.32 11.26
C LYS A 118 -31.55 -3.78 12.60
N THR A 119 -30.70 -3.21 13.46
CA THR A 119 -31.06 -2.71 14.80
C THR A 119 -30.17 -1.54 15.21
N SER A 120 -30.77 -0.44 15.65
CA SER A 120 -30.07 0.72 16.24
C SER A 120 -30.71 1.09 17.59
N ALA A 121 -29.90 1.51 18.56
CA ALA A 121 -30.37 2.02 19.84
C ALA A 121 -30.52 3.54 19.76
N ILE A 122 -31.72 4.06 20.03
CA ILE A 122 -31.97 5.51 20.04
C ILE A 122 -31.34 6.11 21.30
N LEU A 123 -30.41 7.04 21.11
CA LEU A 123 -29.72 7.76 22.18
C LEU A 123 -30.44 9.07 22.53
N PHE A 124 -31.00 9.74 21.52
CA PHE A 124 -31.69 11.02 21.67
C PHE A 124 -32.74 11.20 20.57
N GLU A 125 -33.90 11.75 20.92
CA GLU A 125 -34.94 12.11 19.96
C GLU A 125 -35.70 13.38 20.39
N ARG A 126 -36.04 14.23 19.43
CA ARG A 126 -36.83 15.45 19.63
C ARG A 126 -37.67 15.74 18.39
N GLY A 127 -38.92 16.11 18.58
CA GLY A 127 -39.88 16.34 17.50
C GLY A 127 -40.45 15.03 16.94
N ASP A 128 -41.19 15.12 15.84
CA ASP A 128 -41.73 13.96 15.11
C ASP A 128 -40.86 13.70 13.88
N VAL A 129 -39.83 12.89 14.08
CA VAL A 129 -38.81 12.62 13.05
C VAL A 129 -39.39 11.79 11.92
N ASP A 130 -40.22 10.81 12.23
CA ASP A 130 -40.80 9.93 11.21
C ASP A 130 -41.76 10.72 10.30
N ALA A 131 -42.63 11.56 10.85
CA ALA A 131 -43.49 12.44 10.06
C ALA A 131 -42.69 13.45 9.20
N ALA A 132 -41.56 13.95 9.70
CA ALA A 132 -40.71 14.87 8.93
C ALA A 132 -40.09 14.20 7.68
N PHE A 133 -39.73 12.91 7.78
CA PHE A 133 -39.20 12.13 6.66
C PHE A 133 -40.30 11.63 5.71
N GLU A 134 -41.48 11.26 6.22
CA GLU A 134 -42.63 10.89 5.39
C GLU A 134 -43.12 12.05 4.51
N ASN A 135 -43.07 13.28 5.05
CA ASN A 135 -43.49 14.48 4.34
C ASN A 135 -42.35 15.17 3.58
N ALA A 136 -41.17 14.55 3.49
CA ALA A 136 -40.03 15.12 2.78
C ALA A 136 -40.23 15.05 1.27
N ASP A 137 -39.93 16.14 0.55
CA ASP A 137 -39.92 16.16 -0.92
C ASP A 137 -38.68 15.43 -1.45
N THR A 138 -37.52 15.73 -0.86
CA THR A 138 -36.25 15.10 -1.23
C THR A 138 -35.47 14.69 0.03
N PRO A 139 -35.48 13.41 0.42
CA PRO A 139 -34.55 12.92 1.44
C PRO A 139 -33.13 12.78 0.85
N ILE A 140 -32.11 13.12 1.63
CA ILE A 140 -30.72 12.81 1.30
C ILE A 140 -30.15 11.89 2.37
N GLU A 141 -29.47 10.83 1.94
CA GLU A 141 -28.75 9.89 2.81
C GLU A 141 -27.25 10.05 2.52
N ARG A 142 -26.44 10.14 3.57
CA ARG A 142 -24.98 10.34 3.48
C ARG A 142 -24.27 9.47 4.50
N ALA A 143 -23.18 8.85 4.07
CA ALA A 143 -22.28 8.11 4.95
C ALA A 143 -20.88 8.72 4.90
N TYR A 144 -20.30 8.88 6.08
CA TYR A 144 -18.96 9.41 6.30
C TYR A 144 -18.14 8.35 7.03
N ALA A 145 -16.90 8.16 6.63
CA ALA A 145 -16.00 7.21 7.27
C ALA A 145 -14.83 7.95 7.91
N TRP A 146 -14.42 7.51 9.10
CA TRP A 146 -13.27 8.04 9.81
C TRP A 146 -12.33 6.91 10.19
N PRO A 147 -11.00 7.01 9.91
CA PRO A 147 -10.07 5.95 10.24
C PRO A 147 -10.00 5.77 11.77
N SER A 148 -10.12 4.53 12.24
CA SER A 148 -9.87 4.19 13.63
C SER A 148 -8.38 4.37 13.96
N VAL A 149 -8.06 4.61 15.23
CA VAL A 149 -6.68 4.81 15.70
C VAL A 149 -5.75 3.71 15.17
N PRO A 150 -4.64 4.05 14.48
CA PRO A 150 -3.72 3.05 13.97
C PRO A 150 -3.11 2.23 15.11
N ALA A 151 -2.96 0.91 14.88
CA ALA A 151 -2.14 0.08 15.74
C ALA A 151 -0.71 0.66 15.78
N PRO A 152 -0.05 0.70 16.95
CA PRO A 152 1.29 1.26 17.08
C PRO A 152 2.31 0.52 16.20
N SER A 153 3.33 1.25 15.78
CA SER A 153 4.34 0.88 14.78
C SER A 153 5.41 -0.12 15.25
N ALA A 154 5.12 -0.98 16.24
CA ALA A 154 6.03 -2.06 16.65
C ALA A 154 5.26 -3.26 17.21
N PRO A 155 5.37 -4.46 16.60
CA PRO A 155 4.77 -5.66 17.14
C PRO A 155 5.55 -6.09 18.40
N VAL A 156 4.90 -6.10 19.57
CA VAL A 156 5.52 -6.48 20.85
C VAL A 156 4.91 -7.80 21.33
N SER A 157 5.76 -8.77 21.66
CA SER A 157 5.32 -10.00 22.33
C SER A 157 4.91 -9.69 23.77
N THR A 158 3.76 -10.20 24.23
CA THR A 158 3.28 -10.04 25.61
C THR A 158 3.33 -11.37 26.36
N TRP A 159 3.47 -11.32 27.69
CA TRP A 159 3.44 -12.50 28.55
C TRP A 159 2.70 -12.19 29.85
N ALA A 160 2.09 -13.21 30.46
CA ALA A 160 1.58 -13.15 31.82
C ALA A 160 1.79 -14.51 32.51
N LEU A 161 2.10 -14.47 33.79
CA LEU A 161 2.23 -15.65 34.65
C LEU A 161 1.15 -15.56 35.72
N ALA A 162 0.37 -16.62 35.90
CA ALA A 162 -0.63 -16.67 36.95
C ALA A 162 -0.41 -17.88 37.85
N TRP A 163 -0.68 -17.67 39.14
CA TRP A 163 -0.73 -18.72 40.14
C TRP A 163 -2.03 -18.63 40.93
N HIS A 164 -2.86 -19.67 40.82
CA HIS A 164 -4.08 -19.81 41.59
C HIS A 164 -3.91 -20.91 42.66
N GLY A 165 -3.48 -20.51 43.86
CA GLY A 165 -3.25 -21.38 45.01
C GLY A 165 -4.33 -21.21 46.07
N GLY A 166 -5.04 -22.29 46.42
CA GLY A 166 -6.11 -22.24 47.43
C GLY A 166 -7.28 -21.34 47.01
N HIS A 167 -7.49 -20.24 47.75
CA HIS A 167 -8.54 -19.25 47.48
C HIS A 167 -8.00 -17.95 46.86
N GLU A 168 -6.70 -17.84 46.60
CA GLU A 168 -6.05 -16.61 46.16
C GLU A 168 -5.44 -16.76 44.75
N LEU A 169 -5.59 -15.73 43.93
CA LEU A 169 -4.98 -15.62 42.61
C LEU A 169 -3.94 -14.51 42.62
N THR A 170 -2.72 -14.82 42.17
CA THR A 170 -1.70 -13.82 41.85
C THR A 170 -1.37 -13.86 40.37
N VAL A 171 -1.35 -12.69 39.71
CA VAL A 171 -1.01 -12.56 38.29
C VAL A 171 0.15 -11.56 38.13
N TRP A 172 1.23 -12.02 37.50
CA TRP A 172 2.42 -11.23 37.16
C TRP A 172 2.41 -10.86 35.68
N MET A 173 2.66 -9.59 35.38
CA MET A 173 2.66 -9.01 34.03
C MET A 173 3.88 -8.08 33.85
N PRO A 174 4.37 -7.84 32.62
CA PRO A 174 5.45 -6.89 32.35
C PRO A 174 5.08 -5.45 32.77
N ARG A 175 6.08 -4.60 33.09
CA ARG A 175 5.90 -3.16 33.39
C ARG A 175 6.30 -2.30 32.19
N PRO A 176 5.53 -1.26 31.81
CA PRO A 176 6.12 0.10 31.85
C PRO A 176 5.14 1.29 32.09
N ALA A 177 5.76 2.48 32.12
CA ALA A 177 5.31 3.84 32.47
C ALA A 177 3.87 4.27 32.11
N ALA A 178 2.94 4.16 33.06
CA ALA A 178 1.92 5.16 33.44
C ALA A 178 0.88 4.47 34.33
N SER A 179 0.50 5.11 35.43
CA SER A 179 -0.49 4.62 36.38
C SER A 179 -1.92 4.78 35.82
N HIS A 180 -2.54 3.67 35.40
CA HIS A 180 -3.98 3.53 35.20
C HIS A 180 -4.57 2.47 36.16
N PRO A 181 -5.87 2.56 36.51
CA PRO A 181 -6.45 1.78 37.60
C PRO A 181 -6.76 0.33 37.21
N GLN A 182 -6.07 -0.63 37.85
CA GLN A 182 -6.24 -2.11 37.77
C GLN A 182 -7.64 -2.66 38.15
N HIS A 183 -8.66 -1.81 38.27
CA HIS A 183 -9.98 -2.18 38.78
C HIS A 183 -10.77 -3.02 37.77
N ALA A 184 -10.70 -2.70 36.47
CA ALA A 184 -11.43 -3.40 35.41
C ALA A 184 -10.98 -4.87 35.26
N LEU A 185 -9.67 -5.10 35.08
CA LEU A 185 -9.11 -6.45 34.95
C LEU A 185 -9.40 -7.31 36.20
N ARG A 186 -9.35 -6.73 37.41
CA ARG A 186 -9.67 -7.46 38.64
C ARG A 186 -11.12 -7.94 38.66
N THR A 187 -12.06 -7.11 38.23
CA THR A 187 -13.48 -7.47 38.12
C THR A 187 -13.71 -8.55 37.07
N GLU A 188 -13.04 -8.43 35.92
CA GLU A 188 -13.10 -9.41 34.84
C GLU A 188 -12.58 -10.79 35.27
N LEU A 189 -11.42 -10.84 35.95
CA LEU A 189 -10.84 -12.08 36.48
C LEU A 189 -11.70 -12.70 37.58
N ALA A 190 -12.28 -11.87 38.46
CA ALA A 190 -13.21 -12.33 39.50
C ALA A 190 -14.43 -13.02 38.88
N ALA A 191 -15.00 -12.42 37.83
CA ALA A 191 -16.10 -13.01 37.09
C ALA A 191 -15.69 -14.29 36.33
N LEU A 192 -14.53 -14.28 35.66
CA LEU A 192 -14.03 -15.41 34.87
C LEU A 192 -13.80 -16.66 35.72
N LEU A 193 -13.25 -16.49 36.93
CA LEU A 193 -12.89 -17.58 37.83
C LEU A 193 -13.93 -17.85 38.92
N ASN A 194 -14.96 -17.01 39.02
CA ASN A 194 -15.95 -17.02 40.09
C ASN A 194 -15.31 -16.97 41.50
N ILE A 195 -14.41 -16.02 41.72
CA ILE A 195 -13.74 -15.76 43.01
C ILE A 195 -13.93 -14.30 43.45
N PRO A 196 -13.88 -13.98 44.75
CA PRO A 196 -14.01 -12.60 45.21
C PRO A 196 -12.89 -11.69 44.66
N PRO A 197 -13.20 -10.45 44.21
CA PRO A 197 -12.16 -9.52 43.73
C PRO A 197 -11.04 -9.26 44.74
N GLY A 198 -11.35 -9.30 46.04
CA GLY A 198 -10.37 -9.13 47.12
C GLY A 198 -9.34 -10.26 47.24
N ALA A 199 -9.57 -11.41 46.60
CA ALA A 199 -8.64 -12.53 46.56
C ALA A 199 -7.67 -12.48 45.36
N ILE A 200 -7.69 -11.40 44.57
CA ILE A 200 -6.91 -11.24 43.34
C ILE A 200 -5.84 -10.17 43.51
N THR A 201 -4.58 -10.60 43.42
CA THR A 201 -3.40 -9.73 43.45
C THR A 201 -2.83 -9.58 42.04
N LEU A 202 -2.74 -8.35 41.55
CA LEU A 202 -2.20 -8.01 40.22
C LEU A 202 -0.86 -7.28 40.36
N ILE A 203 0.19 -7.84 39.76
CA ILE A 203 1.57 -7.35 39.86
C ILE A 203 2.10 -7.06 38.45
N GLY A 204 2.07 -5.79 38.01
CA GLY A 204 2.50 -5.39 36.65
C GLY A 204 1.66 -4.28 36.05
N ALA A 205 1.85 -3.98 34.76
CA ALA A 205 1.09 -2.96 34.01
C ALA A 205 -0.30 -3.43 33.54
N ASP A 206 -1.12 -2.47 33.11
CA ASP A 206 -2.54 -2.59 32.73
C ASP A 206 -2.76 -2.90 31.22
N ASN A 207 -1.71 -3.30 30.51
CA ASN A 207 -1.71 -3.38 29.04
C ASN A 207 -1.78 -4.81 28.47
N THR A 208 -1.98 -5.84 29.31
CA THR A 208 -2.02 -7.26 28.87
C THR A 208 -3.25 -8.00 29.40
N ASN A 209 -4.45 -7.43 29.24
CA ASN A 209 -5.71 -8.00 29.78
C ASN A 209 -5.98 -9.44 29.29
N ASP A 210 -5.77 -9.71 28.00
CA ASP A 210 -6.07 -11.03 27.43
C ASP A 210 -5.10 -12.11 27.91
N THR A 211 -3.79 -11.84 27.84
CA THR A 211 -2.77 -12.81 28.27
C THR A 211 -2.86 -13.09 29.77
N ALA A 212 -3.21 -12.08 30.58
CA ALA A 212 -3.45 -12.22 32.01
C ALA A 212 -4.68 -13.10 32.29
N ALA A 213 -5.78 -12.88 31.58
CA ALA A 213 -7.00 -13.67 31.72
C ALA A 213 -6.81 -15.12 31.26
N ASP A 214 -6.10 -15.34 30.15
CA ASP A 214 -5.74 -16.68 29.68
C ASP A 214 -4.90 -17.43 30.73
N ALA A 215 -3.87 -16.78 31.28
CA ALA A 215 -2.99 -17.37 32.28
C ALA A 215 -3.76 -17.70 33.57
N ALA A 216 -4.61 -16.78 34.04
CA ALA A 216 -5.43 -16.96 35.22
C ALA A 216 -6.41 -18.14 35.07
N LEU A 217 -7.11 -18.23 33.93
CA LEU A 217 -8.01 -19.35 33.61
C LEU A 217 -7.26 -20.68 33.59
N LEU A 218 -6.13 -20.74 32.88
CA LEU A 218 -5.35 -21.96 32.77
C LEU A 218 -4.72 -22.37 34.10
N SER A 219 -4.19 -21.43 34.89
CA SER A 219 -3.68 -21.74 36.24
C SER A 219 -4.79 -22.25 37.17
N HIS A 220 -5.98 -21.65 37.10
CA HIS A 220 -7.14 -22.10 37.85
C HIS A 220 -7.51 -23.55 37.53
N ILE A 221 -7.48 -23.93 36.25
CA ILE A 221 -7.83 -25.29 35.79
C ILE A 221 -6.72 -26.29 36.10
N MET A 222 -5.47 -25.93 35.82
CA MET A 222 -4.32 -26.83 35.96
C MET A 222 -3.89 -27.01 37.41
N ARG A 223 -4.31 -26.11 38.33
CA ARG A 223 -3.86 -26.06 39.73
C ARG A 223 -2.33 -26.02 39.83
N GLN A 224 -1.70 -25.38 38.83
CA GLN A 224 -0.26 -25.19 38.67
C GLN A 224 0.00 -23.75 38.21
N PRO A 225 1.20 -23.19 38.45
CA PRO A 225 1.57 -21.91 37.87
C PRO A 225 1.61 -22.03 36.35
N VAL A 226 0.91 -21.15 35.63
CA VAL A 226 0.86 -21.18 34.16
C VAL A 226 1.30 -19.84 33.59
N GLN A 227 2.31 -19.88 32.73
CA GLN A 227 2.73 -18.75 31.92
C GLN A 227 2.12 -18.84 30.52
N VAL A 228 1.47 -17.76 30.08
CA VAL A 228 0.96 -17.61 28.72
C VAL A 228 1.79 -16.56 28.01
N THR A 229 2.21 -16.87 26.79
CA THR A 229 2.92 -15.95 25.91
C THR A 229 2.10 -15.71 24.66
N SER A 230 1.84 -14.44 24.31
CA SER A 230 1.30 -14.06 23.01
C SER A 230 2.44 -13.57 22.12
N PRO A 231 2.67 -14.15 20.93
CA PRO A 231 3.71 -13.67 20.04
C PRO A 231 3.36 -12.29 19.44
N ALA A 232 4.38 -11.49 19.16
CA ALA A 232 4.28 -10.36 18.24
C ALA A 232 3.66 -10.81 16.89
N PRO A 233 2.73 -10.03 16.29
CA PRO A 233 2.35 -10.24 14.89
C PRO A 233 3.61 -10.28 14.02
N ASP A 234 3.63 -11.11 12.96
CA ASP A 234 4.74 -11.05 12.00
C ASP A 234 4.78 -9.69 11.28
N ARG A 235 5.82 -9.43 10.45
CA ARG A 235 5.94 -8.16 9.70
C ARG A 235 4.82 -7.92 8.69
N GLN A 236 3.92 -8.89 8.49
CA GLN A 236 2.70 -8.80 7.68
C GLN A 236 1.45 -8.75 8.56
N GLY A 237 1.60 -8.56 9.88
CA GLY A 237 0.57 -8.47 10.91
C GLY A 237 -0.31 -9.72 11.09
N ASN A 238 0.14 -10.89 10.63
CA ASN A 238 -0.65 -12.11 10.74
C ASN A 238 -0.47 -12.77 12.11
N VAL A 239 -1.58 -13.02 12.80
CA VAL A 239 -1.73 -14.17 13.71
C VAL A 239 -2.61 -15.15 12.95
N ALA A 240 -2.01 -16.15 12.29
CA ALA A 240 -2.71 -17.24 11.58
C ALA A 240 -4.11 -16.88 11.03
N GLY A 241 -4.16 -16.10 9.94
CA GLY A 241 -5.37 -15.97 9.12
C GLY A 241 -6.06 -14.60 9.00
N GLU A 242 -5.37 -13.46 9.15
CA GLU A 242 -5.99 -12.15 8.89
C GLU A 242 -5.04 -11.16 8.17
N ASP A 243 -5.45 -10.69 6.98
CA ASP A 243 -4.91 -9.50 6.30
C ASP A 243 -4.68 -8.35 7.29
N ALA A 244 -3.43 -7.96 7.53
CA ALA A 244 -3.09 -6.85 8.42
C ALA A 244 -3.28 -5.45 7.82
N ASP A 245 -3.80 -5.34 6.60
CA ASP A 245 -4.04 -4.05 5.95
C ASP A 245 -5.46 -3.51 6.17
N ARG A 246 -6.07 -3.86 7.31
CA ARG A 246 -7.45 -3.48 7.64
C ARG A 246 -7.46 -2.25 8.55
N THR A 247 -7.36 -1.05 7.97
CA THR A 247 -7.81 0.14 8.68
C THR A 247 -9.30 -0.01 8.96
N LEU A 248 -9.68 -0.16 10.23
CA LEU A 248 -11.08 -0.12 10.62
C LEU A 248 -11.59 1.31 10.49
N TYR A 249 -12.81 1.49 10.00
CA TYR A 249 -13.42 2.81 9.85
C TYR A 249 -14.64 2.93 10.77
N LEU A 250 -14.72 4.04 11.49
CA LEU A 250 -15.93 4.49 12.16
C LEU A 250 -16.84 5.12 11.10
N VAL A 251 -17.97 4.48 10.81
CA VAL A 251 -18.93 4.96 9.82
C VAL A 251 -20.01 5.78 10.52
N SER A 252 -20.22 7.02 10.11
CA SER A 252 -21.30 7.89 10.58
C SER A 252 -22.29 8.10 9.44
N ARG A 253 -23.58 7.82 9.67
CA ARG A 253 -24.66 8.04 8.70
C ARG A 253 -25.48 9.25 9.11
N ILE A 254 -25.81 10.08 8.13
CA ILE A 254 -26.68 11.24 8.31
C ILE A 254 -27.73 11.26 7.21
N ASP A 255 -28.99 11.30 7.61
CA ASP A 255 -30.11 11.55 6.72
C ASP A 255 -30.69 12.95 6.98
N GLY A 256 -31.02 13.66 5.90
CA GLY A 256 -31.73 14.93 5.94
C GLY A 256 -33.05 14.88 5.19
N ALA A 257 -34.12 15.35 5.81
CA ALA A 257 -35.42 15.56 5.19
C ALA A 257 -35.58 17.03 4.81
N PHE A 258 -35.87 17.31 3.54
CA PHE A 258 -36.11 18.65 3.04
C PHE A 258 -37.56 18.79 2.58
N ASP A 259 -38.19 19.91 2.94
CA ASP A 259 -39.48 20.30 2.38
C ASP A 259 -39.35 20.90 0.96
N THR A 260 -40.48 21.25 0.37
CA THR A 260 -40.59 21.87 -0.97
C THR A 260 -39.85 23.21 -1.09
N ASP A 261 -39.65 23.93 0.02
CA ASP A 261 -38.90 25.19 0.09
C ASP A 261 -37.39 24.94 0.32
N LYS A 262 -36.95 23.68 0.21
CA LYS A 262 -35.59 23.21 0.47
C LYS A 262 -35.11 23.53 1.88
N LYS A 263 -36.03 23.64 2.84
CA LYS A 263 -35.70 23.80 4.25
C LYS A 263 -35.54 22.43 4.89
N LEU A 264 -34.48 22.26 5.68
CA LEU A 264 -34.22 21.04 6.44
C LEU A 264 -35.25 20.92 7.58
N THR A 265 -36.13 19.94 7.50
CA THR A 265 -37.22 19.69 8.46
C THR A 265 -36.94 18.49 9.37
N GLY A 266 -36.10 17.56 8.95
CA GLY A 266 -35.74 16.37 9.73
C GLY A 266 -34.27 16.00 9.60
N TYR A 267 -33.70 15.47 10.69
CA TYR A 267 -32.30 15.07 10.77
C TYR A 267 -32.17 13.73 11.52
N ARG A 268 -31.57 12.72 10.90
CA ARG A 268 -31.23 11.45 11.56
C ARG A 268 -29.73 11.25 11.50
N TYR A 269 -29.11 10.93 12.63
CA TYR A 269 -27.71 10.52 12.68
C TYR A 269 -27.61 9.15 13.35
N SER A 270 -26.80 8.28 12.77
CA SER A 270 -26.33 7.09 13.44
C SER A 270 -24.82 6.94 13.35
N SER A 271 -24.20 6.52 14.44
CA SER A 271 -22.79 6.08 14.42
C SER A 271 -22.74 4.56 14.33
N GLY A 272 -21.83 4.04 13.52
CA GLY A 272 -21.45 2.63 13.47
C GLY A 272 -20.87 2.17 14.81
N PRO A 273 -20.75 0.85 15.02
CA PRO A 273 -20.23 0.30 16.26
C PRO A 273 -18.81 0.83 16.52
N SER A 274 -18.62 1.52 17.65
CA SER A 274 -17.28 1.78 18.16
C SER A 274 -16.63 0.46 18.58
N PRO A 275 -15.30 0.31 18.51
CA PRO A 275 -14.60 -0.65 19.34
C PRO A 275 -14.93 -0.31 20.79
N GLN A 276 -15.93 -0.96 21.37
CA GLN A 276 -16.15 -0.89 22.81
C GLN A 276 -14.97 -1.57 23.48
N ALA A 277 -14.65 -1.18 24.71
CA ALA A 277 -13.74 -1.96 25.54
C ALA A 277 -14.37 -3.35 25.72
N ALA A 278 -13.96 -4.31 24.89
CA ALA A 278 -14.41 -5.67 24.99
C ALA A 278 -13.83 -6.26 26.28
N PRO A 279 -14.59 -7.10 27.02
CA PRO A 279 -14.03 -7.89 28.11
C PRO A 279 -12.82 -8.70 27.63
N ALA A 280 -11.92 -9.07 28.54
CA ALA A 280 -10.83 -9.98 28.22
C ALA A 280 -11.34 -11.20 27.41
N LEU A 281 -10.64 -11.56 26.33
CA LEU A 281 -11.07 -12.57 25.36
C LEU A 281 -11.42 -13.90 26.02
N ALA A 282 -10.75 -14.27 27.12
CA ALA A 282 -11.06 -15.48 27.87
C ALA A 282 -12.53 -15.50 28.38
N LEU A 283 -13.09 -14.36 28.82
CA LEU A 283 -14.50 -14.24 29.21
C LEU A 283 -15.44 -14.46 28.03
N LEU A 284 -15.14 -13.82 26.90
CA LEU A 284 -15.94 -13.91 25.67
C LEU A 284 -15.94 -15.34 25.11
N LEU A 285 -14.77 -15.95 25.03
CA LEU A 285 -14.57 -17.27 24.42
C LEU A 285 -15.10 -18.41 25.29
N THR A 286 -15.05 -18.27 26.62
CA THR A 286 -15.69 -19.22 27.55
C THR A 286 -17.19 -18.94 27.74
N GLY A 287 -17.66 -17.77 27.27
CA GLY A 287 -19.03 -17.27 27.33
C GLY A 287 -19.57 -17.11 28.75
N VAL A 288 -18.70 -16.63 29.65
CA VAL A 288 -19.07 -16.13 30.97
C VAL A 288 -19.70 -14.75 30.76
N ALA A 289 -20.98 -14.60 31.12
CA ALA A 289 -21.69 -13.33 30.98
C ALA A 289 -21.30 -12.38 32.12
N VAL A 290 -20.88 -11.17 31.77
CA VAL A 290 -20.74 -10.05 32.70
C VAL A 290 -21.62 -8.93 32.18
N ALA A 291 -22.51 -8.40 33.02
CA ALA A 291 -23.11 -7.10 32.76
C ALA A 291 -22.00 -6.06 32.94
N ILE A 292 -21.48 -5.52 31.84
CA ILE A 292 -20.58 -4.38 31.88
C ILE A 292 -21.43 -3.13 32.16
N ASP A 293 -22.07 -3.09 33.31
CA ASP A 293 -22.66 -1.87 33.82
C ASP A 293 -21.57 -1.16 34.64
N ASP A 294 -21.27 0.08 34.26
CA ASP A 294 -20.50 1.06 35.02
C ASP A 294 -18.97 0.89 35.18
N ILE A 295 -18.23 0.66 34.09
CA ILE A 295 -16.83 1.12 34.02
C ILE A 295 -16.80 2.42 33.21
N ALA A 296 -17.17 3.53 33.86
CA ALA A 296 -16.86 4.91 33.48
C ALA A 296 -16.99 5.28 31.98
N ALA A 297 -17.96 4.72 31.25
CA ALA A 297 -18.31 5.25 29.95
C ALA A 297 -18.89 6.66 30.17
N PRO A 298 -18.36 7.71 29.49
CA PRO A 298 -19.00 9.01 29.55
C PRO A 298 -20.47 8.89 29.12
N PRO A 299 -21.39 9.72 29.65
CA PRO A 299 -22.82 9.62 29.37
C PRO A 299 -23.05 9.48 27.87
N ALA A 300 -23.76 8.43 27.47
CA ALA A 300 -23.99 8.10 26.07
C ALA A 300 -24.46 9.33 25.28
N GLY A 301 -23.71 9.72 24.26
CA GLY A 301 -24.11 10.76 23.30
C GLY A 301 -23.44 12.13 23.41
N GLN A 302 -22.55 12.41 24.37
CA GLN A 302 -21.92 13.73 24.51
C GLN A 302 -21.05 14.16 23.30
N GLY A 303 -20.51 13.23 22.52
CA GLY A 303 -19.77 13.50 21.27
C GLY A 303 -20.56 13.33 19.97
N ALA A 304 -21.80 12.84 20.03
CA ALA A 304 -22.62 12.47 18.86
C ALA A 304 -23.69 13.52 18.50
N MET A 305 -23.81 14.58 19.30
CA MET A 305 -24.80 15.64 19.09
C MET A 305 -24.25 16.70 18.13
N PRO A 306 -24.98 17.06 17.07
CA PRO A 306 -24.61 18.21 16.26
C PRO A 306 -24.79 19.51 17.07
N PRO A 307 -23.98 20.55 16.83
CA PRO A 307 -24.12 21.83 17.52
C PRO A 307 -25.31 22.66 17.02
N TYR A 308 -26.10 22.14 16.08
CA TYR A 308 -27.20 22.84 15.41
C TYR A 308 -28.56 22.42 15.96
N ALA A 309 -29.46 23.39 16.09
CA ALA A 309 -30.85 23.19 16.49
C ALA A 309 -31.70 22.82 15.26
N TYR A 310 -31.93 21.51 15.09
CA TYR A 310 -32.91 21.00 14.12
C TYR A 310 -34.27 20.74 14.79
N PRO A 311 -35.39 21.00 14.10
CA PRO A 311 -36.72 20.89 14.69
C PRO A 311 -37.12 19.44 14.99
N ASN A 312 -36.81 18.51 14.09
CA ASN A 312 -37.01 17.08 14.27
C ASN A 312 -35.66 16.36 14.13
N ILE A 313 -35.15 15.79 15.23
CA ILE A 313 -33.82 15.17 15.30
C ILE A 313 -33.85 13.82 16.02
N ARG A 314 -33.19 12.81 15.45
CA ARG A 314 -32.92 11.50 16.10
C ARG A 314 -31.43 11.18 16.01
N ILE A 315 -30.83 10.84 17.13
CA ILE A 315 -29.46 10.32 17.26
C ILE A 315 -29.57 8.88 17.71
N ALA A 316 -28.95 7.97 16.98
CA ALA A 316 -28.91 6.55 17.29
C ALA A 316 -27.48 6.00 17.24
N GLU A 317 -27.28 4.82 17.81
CA GLU A 317 -26.07 4.03 17.67
C GLU A 317 -26.42 2.68 17.04
N ASP A 318 -25.72 2.33 15.97
CA ASP A 318 -25.97 1.11 15.22
C ASP A 318 -25.36 -0.09 15.95
N ARG A 319 -26.16 -1.13 16.19
CA ARG A 319 -25.67 -2.39 16.77
C ARG A 319 -25.30 -3.35 15.65
N HIS A 320 -24.03 -3.76 15.63
CA HIS A 320 -23.50 -4.76 14.70
C HIS A 320 -22.43 -5.61 15.37
N CYS A 321 -22.28 -6.84 14.89
CA CYS A 321 -21.11 -7.67 15.17
C CYS A 321 -19.87 -7.03 14.53
N ALA A 322 -19.21 -6.16 15.27
CA ALA A 322 -17.93 -5.58 14.90
C ALA A 322 -16.80 -6.53 15.28
N ALA A 323 -15.66 -6.45 14.57
CA ALA A 323 -14.47 -7.18 14.97
C ALA A 323 -14.11 -6.80 16.42
N ALA A 324 -14.10 -7.78 17.32
CA ALA A 324 -13.55 -7.59 18.66
C ALA A 324 -12.04 -7.55 18.47
N ASN A 325 -11.40 -6.43 18.80
CA ASN A 325 -9.98 -6.22 18.57
C ASN A 325 -9.15 -7.44 19.00
N ALA A 326 -8.61 -8.15 18.02
CA ALA A 326 -7.80 -9.36 18.18
C ALA A 326 -6.30 -9.04 18.18
N SER A 327 -5.89 -7.88 18.68
CA SER A 327 -4.50 -7.43 18.54
C SER A 327 -3.82 -7.29 19.91
N PRO A 328 -2.58 -7.81 20.10
CA PRO A 328 -1.76 -7.55 21.27
C PRO A 328 -1.12 -6.14 21.24
N ALA A 329 -1.68 -5.21 20.46
CA ALA A 329 -1.36 -3.79 20.58
C ALA A 329 -1.83 -3.28 21.96
N PRO A 330 -1.11 -2.37 22.61
CA PRO A 330 -1.69 -1.65 23.74
C PRO A 330 -3.02 -1.07 23.25
N PRO A 331 -4.15 -1.33 23.93
CA PRO A 331 -5.40 -0.71 23.54
C PRO A 331 -5.15 0.79 23.46
N ALA A 332 -5.53 1.41 22.35
CA ALA A 332 -5.68 2.85 22.32
C ALA A 332 -6.45 3.22 23.60
N SER A 333 -5.94 4.15 24.40
CA SER A 333 -6.58 4.50 25.67
C SER A 333 -8.07 4.80 25.43
N LEU A 334 -8.94 4.55 26.41
CA LEU A 334 -10.37 4.93 26.31
C LEU A 334 -10.52 6.39 25.82
N ALA A 335 -9.60 7.27 26.20
CA ALA A 335 -9.51 8.64 25.72
C ALA A 335 -9.22 8.78 24.20
N ALA A 336 -8.36 7.93 23.62
CA ALA A 336 -8.08 7.93 22.19
C ALA A 336 -9.25 7.39 21.35
N ILE A 337 -9.96 6.39 21.86
CA ILE A 337 -11.19 5.87 21.23
C ILE A 337 -12.29 6.94 21.26
N GLU A 338 -12.49 7.58 22.42
CA GLU A 338 -13.46 8.66 22.57
C GLU A 338 -13.11 9.87 21.68
N LYS A 339 -11.82 10.22 21.57
CA LYS A 339 -11.38 11.26 20.65
C LYS A 339 -11.71 10.91 19.20
N ALA A 340 -11.40 9.70 18.74
CA ALA A 340 -11.71 9.26 17.37
C ALA A 340 -13.22 9.28 17.09
N ARG A 341 -14.04 8.99 18.10
CA ARG A 341 -15.51 9.10 18.01
C ARG A 341 -15.97 10.55 17.81
N ILE A 342 -15.43 11.48 18.60
CA ILE A 342 -15.73 12.90 18.49
C ILE A 342 -15.23 13.44 17.13
N ASP A 343 -14.03 13.05 16.69
CA ASP A 343 -13.48 13.42 15.39
C ASP A 343 -14.42 12.96 14.24
N ALA A 344 -14.85 11.69 14.29
CA ALA A 344 -15.76 11.11 13.30
C ALA A 344 -17.11 11.84 13.25
N ALA A 345 -17.70 12.12 14.41
CA ALA A 345 -18.98 12.81 14.51
C ALA A 345 -18.90 14.26 14.01
N VAL A 346 -17.89 15.02 14.44
CA VAL A 346 -17.69 16.40 13.97
C VAL A 346 -17.44 16.42 12.45
N PHE A 347 -16.60 15.53 11.95
CA PHE A 347 -16.35 15.42 10.51
C PHE A 347 -17.64 15.15 9.72
N ALA A 348 -18.48 14.23 10.18
CA ALA A 348 -19.75 13.91 9.55
C ALA A 348 -20.74 15.08 9.62
N HIS A 349 -20.96 15.66 10.80
CA HIS A 349 -21.89 16.78 11.01
C HIS A 349 -21.51 18.00 10.17
N GLU A 350 -20.24 18.37 10.15
CA GLU A 350 -19.77 19.56 9.44
C GLU A 350 -19.67 19.37 7.93
N SER A 351 -19.35 18.15 7.49
CA SER A 351 -19.44 17.81 6.07
C SER A 351 -20.90 17.82 5.61
N PHE A 352 -21.81 17.24 6.38
CA PHE A 352 -23.24 17.25 6.06
C PHE A 352 -23.83 18.67 6.08
N ALA A 353 -23.47 19.51 7.04
CA ALA A 353 -23.99 20.88 7.12
C ALA A 353 -23.68 21.69 5.85
N THR A 354 -22.51 21.48 5.24
CA THR A 354 -22.17 22.10 3.96
C THR A 354 -22.96 21.49 2.80
N GLU A 355 -23.14 20.17 2.74
CA GLU A 355 -23.98 19.53 1.71
C GLU A 355 -25.45 19.98 1.81
N ALA A 356 -25.99 20.09 3.03
CA ALA A 356 -27.32 20.59 3.30
C ALA A 356 -27.48 22.07 2.92
N ALA A 357 -26.47 22.90 3.19
CA ALA A 357 -26.45 24.30 2.77
C ALA A 357 -26.51 24.44 1.24
N LEU A 358 -25.70 23.65 0.54
CA LEU A 358 -25.67 23.61 -0.92
C LEU A 358 -27.00 23.11 -1.52
N GLN A 359 -27.60 22.08 -0.92
CA GLN A 359 -28.94 21.59 -1.31
C GLN A 359 -30.00 22.68 -1.14
N ALA A 360 -29.94 23.45 -0.05
CA ALA A 360 -30.81 24.58 0.23
C ALA A 360 -30.50 25.84 -0.60
N GLY A 361 -29.37 25.89 -1.31
CA GLY A 361 -28.90 27.09 -2.02
C GLY A 361 -28.49 28.23 -1.08
N ILE A 362 -28.06 27.92 0.14
CA ILE A 362 -27.66 28.88 1.17
C ILE A 362 -26.13 28.80 1.33
N ASP A 363 -25.47 29.94 1.59
CA ASP A 363 -24.05 29.97 1.93
C ASP A 363 -23.76 29.08 3.17
N PRO A 364 -22.69 28.26 3.17
CA PRO A 364 -22.40 27.34 4.28
C PRO A 364 -22.21 27.99 5.66
N VAL A 365 -21.73 29.23 5.73
CA VAL A 365 -21.60 29.96 7.00
C VAL A 365 -22.96 30.49 7.44
N ALA A 366 -23.72 31.08 6.51
CA ALA A 366 -25.08 31.56 6.78
C ALA A 366 -26.02 30.42 7.22
N PHE A 367 -25.89 29.24 6.62
CA PHE A 367 -26.65 28.05 6.99
C PHE A 367 -26.39 27.65 8.46
N ARG A 368 -25.12 27.64 8.88
CA ARG A 368 -24.74 27.32 10.27
C ARG A 368 -25.29 28.35 11.24
N LEU A 369 -25.12 29.65 10.95
CA LEU A 369 -25.65 30.73 11.80
C LEU A 369 -27.17 30.69 11.93
N ARG A 370 -27.90 30.26 10.89
CA ARG A 370 -29.36 30.10 10.94
C ARG A 370 -29.82 29.00 11.90
N HIS A 371 -29.02 27.96 12.07
CA HIS A 371 -29.36 26.79 12.90
C HIS A 371 -28.61 26.77 14.24
N LEU A 372 -27.71 27.71 14.50
CA LEU A 372 -26.94 27.76 15.75
C LEU A 372 -27.67 28.62 16.79
N ALA A 373 -28.12 28.00 17.88
CA ALA A 373 -28.76 28.70 19.00
C ALA A 373 -27.76 29.32 19.98
N ASP A 374 -26.51 28.84 19.98
CA ASP A 374 -25.47 29.32 20.88
C ASP A 374 -24.90 30.68 20.43
N GLY A 375 -25.11 31.70 21.26
CA GLY A 375 -24.66 33.05 21.00
C GLY A 375 -23.13 33.22 21.01
N ARG A 376 -22.38 32.39 21.76
CA ARG A 376 -20.92 32.44 21.75
C ARG A 376 -20.35 31.83 20.47
N GLY A 377 -20.78 30.62 20.12
CA GLY A 377 -20.45 29.99 18.85
C GLY A 377 -20.79 30.86 17.65
N ALA A 378 -21.96 31.51 17.63
CA ALA A 378 -22.35 32.41 16.54
C ALA A 378 -21.40 33.62 16.40
N GLN A 379 -20.93 34.19 17.51
CA GLN A 379 -19.94 35.27 17.50
C GLN A 379 -18.57 34.79 17.00
N LEU A 380 -18.14 33.58 17.42
CA LEU A 380 -16.91 32.97 16.94
C LEU A 380 -16.93 32.75 15.43
N ILE A 381 -18.00 32.13 14.91
CA ILE A 381 -18.21 31.91 13.47
C ILE A 381 -18.17 33.25 12.71
N ALA A 382 -18.89 34.27 13.19
CA ALA A 382 -18.91 35.58 12.55
C ALA A 382 -17.52 36.25 12.54
N SER A 383 -16.77 36.15 13.64
CA SER A 383 -15.42 36.70 13.74
C SER A 383 -14.43 36.00 12.80
N VAL A 384 -14.45 34.66 12.76
CA VAL A 384 -13.57 33.88 11.86
C VAL A 384 -13.94 34.14 10.40
N ALA A 385 -15.22 34.20 10.06
CA ALA A 385 -15.68 34.55 8.73
C ALA A 385 -15.23 35.95 8.31
N GLN A 386 -15.30 36.94 9.20
CA GLN A 386 -14.85 38.30 8.93
C GLN A 386 -13.33 38.36 8.73
N GLN A 387 -12.56 37.78 9.64
CA GLN A 387 -11.09 37.81 9.59
C GLN A 387 -10.53 36.99 8.42
N GLY A 388 -11.25 35.93 8.00
CA GLY A 388 -10.90 35.14 6.84
C GLY A 388 -11.35 35.70 5.49
N ASP A 389 -11.93 36.90 5.49
CA ASP A 389 -12.55 37.52 4.32
C ASP A 389 -13.50 36.53 3.61
N TRP A 390 -14.35 35.85 4.37
CA TRP A 390 -15.35 34.92 3.84
C TRP A 390 -16.35 35.69 2.98
N ARG A 391 -16.52 35.26 1.72
CA ARG A 391 -17.48 35.83 0.79
C ARG A 391 -18.38 34.70 0.29
N PRO A 392 -19.71 34.88 0.25
CA PRO A 392 -20.61 33.92 -0.35
C PRO A 392 -20.19 33.68 -1.81
N GLN A 393 -19.66 32.52 -2.12
CA GLN A 393 -19.29 32.17 -3.48
C GLN A 393 -20.48 31.55 -4.21
N SER A 394 -20.83 32.11 -5.36
CA SER A 394 -21.70 31.43 -6.32
C SER A 394 -20.92 30.27 -6.93
N SER A 395 -21.52 29.09 -7.01
CA SER A 395 -21.01 27.87 -7.66
C SER A 395 -20.47 28.05 -9.10
N ALA A 396 -20.72 29.20 -9.74
CA ALA A 396 -20.17 29.58 -11.03
C ALA A 396 -18.71 30.09 -11.01
N ALA A 397 -18.11 30.39 -9.86
CA ALA A 397 -16.74 30.90 -9.77
C ALA A 397 -15.65 29.81 -9.79
N ALA A 398 -16.01 28.55 -9.51
CA ALA A 398 -15.11 27.38 -9.51
C ALA A 398 -14.60 26.99 -10.92
N ALA A 399 -15.15 27.57 -11.99
CA ALA A 399 -14.78 27.25 -13.37
C ALA A 399 -13.63 28.10 -13.95
N LYS A 400 -13.01 29.00 -13.19
CA LYS A 400 -11.81 29.71 -13.66
C LYS A 400 -10.56 29.00 -13.15
N ALA A 401 -10.12 28.00 -13.90
CA ALA A 401 -8.71 27.65 -13.94
C ALA A 401 -7.94 28.95 -14.17
N ALA A 402 -7.14 29.38 -13.20
CA ALA A 402 -6.14 30.39 -13.48
C ALA A 402 -5.24 29.83 -14.58
N SER A 403 -4.62 30.70 -15.38
CA SER A 403 -3.74 30.31 -16.50
C SER A 403 -2.53 29.45 -16.09
N ASP A 404 -2.39 29.15 -14.80
CA ASP A 404 -1.36 28.34 -14.14
C ASP A 404 -1.75 26.86 -13.93
N GLY A 405 -2.99 26.44 -14.26
CA GLY A 405 -3.42 25.04 -14.16
C GLY A 405 -3.91 24.58 -12.78
N LEU A 406 -3.97 25.48 -11.79
CA LEU A 406 -4.35 25.16 -10.41
C LEU A 406 -5.86 25.38 -10.15
N MET A 407 -6.51 24.40 -9.52
CA MET A 407 -7.89 24.48 -9.03
C MET A 407 -7.89 24.93 -7.57
N ARG A 408 -8.58 26.02 -7.22
CA ARG A 408 -8.55 26.61 -5.87
C ARG A 408 -9.94 26.61 -5.25
N GLY A 409 -10.00 26.35 -3.95
CA GLY A 409 -11.27 26.34 -3.23
C GLY A 409 -11.11 26.62 -1.74
N ARG A 410 -12.24 26.96 -1.11
CA ARG A 410 -12.32 27.37 0.28
C ARG A 410 -13.39 26.60 1.03
N GLY A 411 -13.09 26.18 2.26
CA GLY A 411 -13.99 25.43 3.11
C GLY A 411 -14.10 26.01 4.52
N PHE A 412 -15.28 25.87 5.11
CA PHE A 412 -15.58 26.26 6.49
C PHE A 412 -16.05 25.05 7.30
N ALA A 413 -15.67 24.98 8.57
CA ALA A 413 -16.24 24.04 9.55
C ALA A 413 -16.19 24.59 10.98
N TYR A 414 -17.03 24.05 11.85
CA TYR A 414 -17.19 24.47 13.24
C TYR A 414 -17.40 23.28 14.17
N ALA A 415 -16.91 23.37 15.40
CA ALA A 415 -17.13 22.38 16.45
C ALA A 415 -17.45 23.06 17.78
N HIS A 416 -18.36 22.45 18.54
CA HIS A 416 -18.62 22.75 19.95
C HIS A 416 -18.68 21.42 20.69
N VAL A 417 -17.81 21.26 21.68
CA VAL A 417 -17.70 20.02 22.47
C VAL A 417 -17.61 20.33 23.95
N ILE A 418 -18.02 19.36 24.75
CA ILE A 418 -17.90 19.38 26.21
C ILE A 418 -16.84 18.35 26.58
N GLU A 419 -15.68 18.79 27.03
CA GLU A 419 -14.54 17.95 27.39
C GLU A 419 -14.44 17.77 28.91
N ASN A 420 -13.93 16.62 29.35
CA ASN A 420 -13.50 16.43 30.74
C ASN A 420 -11.97 16.52 30.81
N GLN A 421 -11.45 17.68 31.23
CA GLN A 421 -10.01 17.91 31.40
C GLN A 421 -9.65 17.77 32.88
N ALA A 422 -8.89 16.72 33.22
CA ALA A 422 -8.43 16.45 34.60
C ALA A 422 -9.56 16.40 35.66
N GLY A 423 -10.73 15.86 35.30
CA GLY A 423 -11.89 15.77 36.20
C GLY A 423 -12.80 17.00 36.19
N LYS A 424 -12.56 17.98 35.31
CA LYS A 424 -13.37 19.19 35.16
C LYS A 424 -14.04 19.26 33.79
N THR A 425 -15.33 19.59 33.78
CA THR A 425 -16.11 19.81 32.55
C THR A 425 -15.81 21.19 31.97
N VAL A 426 -15.27 21.24 30.75
CA VAL A 426 -14.93 22.46 30.01
C VAL A 426 -15.68 22.45 28.67
N GLN A 427 -16.36 23.55 28.33
CA GLN A 427 -16.93 23.72 26.99
C GLN A 427 -15.92 24.43 26.10
N SER A 428 -15.72 23.90 24.90
CA SER A 428 -14.73 24.38 23.93
C SER A 428 -15.37 24.56 22.56
N TRP A 429 -15.01 25.64 21.88
CA TRP A 429 -15.47 26.01 20.55
C TRP A 429 -14.31 26.18 19.60
N SER A 430 -14.46 25.74 18.36
CA SER A 430 -13.46 25.91 17.30
C SER A 430 -14.12 26.15 15.95
N ALA A 431 -13.62 27.10 15.17
CA ALA A 431 -14.08 27.39 13.81
C ALA A 431 -12.90 27.54 12.86
N TRP A 432 -12.97 26.91 11.69
CA TRP A 432 -11.87 26.82 10.71
C TRP A 432 -12.31 27.32 9.35
N ILE A 433 -11.42 28.06 8.69
CA ILE A 433 -11.41 28.30 7.25
C ILE A 433 -10.13 27.71 6.68
N ALA A 434 -10.24 26.91 5.62
CA ALA A 434 -9.10 26.38 4.87
C ALA A 434 -9.19 26.78 3.39
N ASP A 435 -8.08 27.26 2.82
CA ASP A 435 -7.92 27.53 1.40
C ASP A 435 -6.96 26.50 0.79
N VAL A 436 -7.42 25.76 -0.22
CA VAL A 436 -6.65 24.70 -0.88
C VAL A 436 -6.41 25.01 -2.35
N ALA A 437 -5.32 24.47 -2.89
CA ALA A 437 -5.01 24.46 -4.32
C ALA A 437 -4.63 23.05 -4.76
N TYR A 438 -5.25 22.57 -5.84
CA TYR A 438 -5.03 21.25 -6.44
C TYR A 438 -4.44 21.41 -7.84
N ASP A 439 -3.34 20.71 -8.11
CA ASP A 439 -2.72 20.62 -9.43
C ASP A 439 -3.26 19.39 -10.17
N ARG A 440 -3.87 19.62 -11.35
CA ARG A 440 -4.49 18.55 -12.15
C ARG A 440 -3.46 17.63 -12.81
N ASP A 441 -2.28 18.13 -13.13
CA ASP A 441 -1.26 17.40 -13.90
C ASP A 441 -0.39 16.55 -12.96
N SER A 442 0.03 17.09 -11.81
CA SER A 442 0.78 16.32 -10.81
C SER A 442 -0.11 15.52 -9.87
N GLY A 443 -1.36 15.95 -9.67
CA GLY A 443 -2.25 15.42 -8.65
C GLY A 443 -1.94 15.94 -7.24
N ASP A 444 -1.05 16.92 -7.08
CA ASP A 444 -0.70 17.45 -5.76
C ASP A 444 -1.81 18.31 -5.18
N ILE A 445 -1.99 18.22 -3.86
CA ILE A 445 -2.85 19.11 -3.08
C ILE A 445 -2.01 19.92 -2.11
N SER A 446 -2.26 21.22 -2.05
CA SER A 446 -1.59 22.14 -1.14
C SER A 446 -2.59 22.98 -0.37
N VAL A 447 -2.31 23.22 0.91
CA VAL A 447 -3.06 24.17 1.75
C VAL A 447 -2.33 25.50 1.70
N SER A 448 -2.98 26.50 1.12
CA SER A 448 -2.40 27.83 0.94
C SER A 448 -2.63 28.74 2.15
N ARG A 449 -3.72 28.52 2.90
CA ARG A 449 -4.07 29.31 4.08
C ARG A 449 -5.00 28.54 5.01
N VAL A 450 -4.80 28.69 6.32
CA VAL A 450 -5.72 28.22 7.37
C VAL A 450 -5.95 29.35 8.36
N ILE A 451 -7.21 29.55 8.75
CA ILE A 451 -7.62 30.54 9.74
C ILE A 451 -8.48 29.82 10.77
N VAL A 452 -8.10 29.94 12.04
CA VAL A 452 -8.75 29.24 13.15
C VAL A 452 -9.13 30.23 14.23
N GLY A 453 -10.38 30.16 14.70
CA GLY A 453 -10.81 30.80 15.94
C GLY A 453 -11.18 29.76 16.98
N GLN A 454 -10.82 30.02 18.24
CA GLN A 454 -11.14 29.15 19.37
C GLN A 454 -11.72 29.97 20.53
N ASP A 455 -12.65 29.37 21.29
CA ASP A 455 -13.13 29.87 22.59
C ASP A 455 -13.21 28.69 23.59
N ALA A 456 -13.07 28.98 24.89
CA ALA A 456 -13.21 27.98 25.95
C ALA A 456 -13.82 28.62 27.22
N ALA A 457 -14.80 27.96 27.83
CA ALA A 457 -15.42 28.44 29.06
C ALA A 457 -14.53 28.15 30.27
N GLN A 458 -14.17 29.19 31.03
CA GLN A 458 -13.34 29.08 32.23
C GLN A 458 -14.11 28.32 33.34
N SER A 459 -13.47 27.35 34.01
CA SER A 459 -14.04 26.76 35.23
C SER A 459 -13.89 27.75 36.39
N ASP A 460 -14.93 27.97 37.19
CA ASP A 460 -15.00 28.93 38.31
C ASP A 460 -13.99 28.70 39.48
N SER A 461 -12.94 27.91 39.30
CA SER A 461 -11.90 27.66 40.29
C SER A 461 -10.53 27.43 39.65
N ALA A 462 -9.80 28.52 39.43
CA ALA A 462 -8.37 28.51 39.10
C ALA A 462 -7.63 29.52 39.99
N GLY A 463 -6.96 29.00 41.01
CA GLY A 463 -5.85 29.67 41.67
C GLY A 463 -4.60 29.61 40.77
N ASP A 464 -3.74 30.60 40.96
CA ASP A 464 -2.46 30.86 40.29
C ASP A 464 -1.73 29.63 39.72
N ALA A 465 -1.73 29.49 38.39
CA ALA A 465 -0.73 28.71 37.68
C ALA A 465 -0.45 29.29 36.27
N GLY A 466 0.74 29.91 36.14
CA GLY A 466 1.49 29.97 34.89
C GLY A 466 1.06 31.00 33.83
N ARG A 467 1.64 32.21 33.91
CA ARG A 467 1.70 33.15 32.77
C ARG A 467 2.66 32.62 31.69
N ALA A 468 2.14 31.93 30.68
CA ALA A 468 2.84 31.77 29.41
C ALA A 468 2.56 33.01 28.54
N SER A 469 3.60 33.56 27.90
CA SER A 469 3.49 34.70 26.98
C SER A 469 2.63 34.31 25.76
N GLY A 470 1.72 35.20 25.33
CA GLY A 470 0.79 34.95 24.22
C GLY A 470 1.46 34.46 22.92
N LEU A 471 2.71 34.85 22.67
CA LEU A 471 3.50 34.42 21.51
C LEU A 471 3.83 32.92 21.49
N THR A 472 3.99 32.29 22.67
CA THR A 472 4.34 30.88 22.80
C THR A 472 3.14 29.98 22.51
N ILE A 473 1.95 30.41 22.96
CA ILE A 473 0.68 29.73 22.70
C ILE A 473 0.33 29.83 21.19
N THR A 474 0.54 30.98 20.56
CA THR A 474 0.32 31.15 19.11
C THR A 474 1.17 30.18 18.29
N ARG A 475 2.48 30.06 18.54
CA ARG A 475 3.33 29.09 17.80
C ARG A 475 2.96 27.63 18.05
N GLN A 476 2.51 27.30 19.26
CA GLN A 476 2.05 25.95 19.56
C GLN A 476 0.80 25.60 18.74
N LEU A 477 -0.19 26.50 18.70
CA LEU A 477 -1.41 26.34 17.93
C LEU A 477 -1.16 26.33 16.40
N GLU A 478 -0.17 27.10 15.91
CA GLU A 478 0.29 27.01 14.52
C GLU A 478 0.84 25.62 14.18
N GLY A 479 1.66 25.05 15.08
CA GLY A 479 2.18 23.70 14.95
C GLY A 479 1.07 22.64 14.93
N GLU A 480 0.13 22.72 15.88
CA GLU A 480 -1.02 21.81 15.96
C GLU A 480 -1.92 21.90 14.71
N ALA A 481 -2.10 23.09 14.14
CA ALA A 481 -2.88 23.26 12.91
C ALA A 481 -2.18 22.67 11.68
N ILE A 482 -0.86 22.84 11.59
CA ILE A 482 -0.03 22.26 10.53
C ILE A 482 -0.04 20.74 10.60
N ASP A 483 0.13 20.17 11.80
CA ASP A 483 0.16 18.73 12.00
C ASP A 483 -1.20 18.09 11.72
N ALA A 484 -2.30 18.74 12.12
CA ALA A 484 -3.65 18.31 11.76
C ALA A 484 -3.86 18.30 10.23
N ALA A 485 -3.46 19.36 9.53
CA ALA A 485 -3.58 19.42 8.08
C ALA A 485 -2.71 18.38 7.36
N ARG A 486 -1.49 18.13 7.85
CA ARG A 486 -0.58 17.11 7.31
C ARG A 486 -1.09 15.69 7.50
N LEU A 487 -1.66 15.39 8.68
CA LEU A 487 -2.23 14.05 8.94
C LEU A 487 -3.41 13.75 8.01
N LEU A 488 -4.19 14.79 7.68
CA LEU A 488 -5.39 14.69 6.85
C LEU A 488 -5.09 14.73 5.34
N LEU A 489 -3.93 15.23 4.93
CA LEU A 489 -3.51 15.30 3.53
C LEU A 489 -2.39 14.32 3.25
N GLN A 490 -2.67 13.35 2.38
CA GLN A 490 -1.63 12.50 1.83
C GLN A 490 -1.37 12.96 0.40
N ASN A 491 -0.20 13.56 0.14
CA ASN A 491 0.24 13.68 -1.24
C ASN A 491 0.37 12.26 -1.79
N ALA A 492 -0.34 11.98 -2.87
CA ALA A 492 -0.07 10.75 -3.59
C ALA A 492 1.40 10.82 -4.02
N PRO A 493 2.23 9.78 -3.80
CA PRO A 493 3.54 9.76 -4.41
C PRO A 493 3.35 9.99 -5.91
N ALA A 494 4.01 11.01 -6.45
CA ALA A 494 4.05 11.23 -7.90
C ALA A 494 4.56 9.95 -8.57
N PHE A 495 4.17 9.72 -9.82
CA PHE A 495 4.55 8.51 -10.58
C PHE A 495 6.07 8.30 -10.68
N ASP A 496 6.88 9.33 -10.45
CA ASP A 496 8.35 9.28 -10.44
C ASP A 496 8.96 9.34 -9.02
N THR A 497 8.16 9.07 -7.98
CA THR A 497 8.63 8.96 -6.59
C THR A 497 9.24 7.58 -6.36
N TRP A 498 10.44 7.55 -5.78
CA TRP A 498 11.16 6.31 -5.44
C TRP A 498 10.95 5.97 -3.95
N GLY A 499 10.68 4.69 -3.65
CA GLY A 499 10.36 4.22 -2.29
C GLY A 499 11.44 4.48 -1.23
N SER A 500 11.02 4.57 0.04
CA SER A 500 11.84 4.97 1.20
C SER A 500 12.71 3.86 1.81
N ASP A 501 12.77 2.67 1.22
CA ASP A 501 13.41 1.51 1.86
C ASP A 501 14.94 1.61 1.99
N ILE A 502 15.57 2.62 1.37
CA ILE A 502 17.03 2.79 1.35
C ILE A 502 17.48 4.25 1.51
N ALA A 503 16.56 5.18 1.77
CA ALA A 503 16.90 6.59 1.98
C ALA A 503 16.40 7.04 3.34
N GLU A 504 17.27 7.70 4.14
CA GLU A 504 16.79 8.58 5.20
C GLU A 504 15.67 9.45 4.63
N PRO A 505 14.57 9.66 5.37
CA PRO A 505 13.43 10.42 4.88
C PRO A 505 13.95 11.76 4.36
N ALA A 506 13.93 11.94 3.04
CA ALA A 506 14.16 13.24 2.45
C ALA A 506 13.19 14.18 3.17
N PRO A 507 13.65 15.32 3.72
CA PRO A 507 12.77 16.22 4.43
C PRO A 507 11.61 16.51 3.50
N ALA A 508 10.41 16.08 3.94
CA ALA A 508 9.18 16.27 3.18
C ALA A 508 9.23 17.71 2.67
N ARG A 509 9.18 17.91 1.34
CA ARG A 509 9.10 19.24 0.74
C ARG A 509 8.05 19.98 1.54
N THR A 510 8.50 20.89 2.39
CA THR A 510 7.64 21.44 3.42
C THR A 510 6.62 22.26 2.65
N PRO A 511 5.33 21.88 2.63
CA PRO A 511 4.34 22.79 2.09
C PRO A 511 4.52 24.09 2.87
N SER A 512 4.71 25.20 2.15
CA SER A 512 4.77 26.52 2.75
C SER A 512 3.38 26.85 3.31
N ILE A 513 3.05 26.26 4.45
CA ILE A 513 1.87 26.62 5.22
C ILE A 513 2.25 27.92 5.90
N ALA A 514 1.67 29.03 5.44
CA ALA A 514 1.73 30.30 6.15
C ALA A 514 0.43 30.41 6.98
N PRO A 515 0.37 29.86 8.22
CA PRO A 515 -0.77 30.10 9.07
C PRO A 515 -0.80 31.60 9.42
N GLN A 516 -1.95 32.25 9.25
CA GLN A 516 -2.21 33.54 9.86
C GLN A 516 -3.20 33.32 11.00
N LEU A 517 -2.71 33.20 12.23
CA LEU A 517 -3.56 33.20 13.42
C LEU A 517 -3.92 34.65 13.76
N THR A 518 -5.15 35.05 13.45
CA THR A 518 -5.74 36.27 14.00
C THR A 518 -6.49 35.91 15.28
N GLY A 519 -5.89 36.21 16.42
CA GLY A 519 -6.61 36.17 17.70
C GLY A 519 -7.76 37.17 17.64
N ALA A 520 -9.00 36.70 17.75
CA ALA A 520 -10.11 37.58 18.03
C ALA A 520 -9.94 38.13 19.44
N ASP A 521 -9.46 39.38 19.57
CA ASP A 521 -9.86 40.21 20.70
C ASP A 521 -11.37 40.41 20.57
N LEU A 522 -12.15 39.44 21.07
CA LEU A 522 -13.57 39.62 21.27
C LEU A 522 -13.72 40.84 22.19
N PRO A 523 -14.45 41.90 21.78
CA PRO A 523 -14.76 42.97 22.71
C PRO A 523 -15.64 42.36 23.79
N ILE A 524 -15.07 42.15 24.98
CA ILE A 524 -15.84 42.04 26.21
C ILE A 524 -16.69 43.30 26.24
N ARG A 525 -17.97 43.19 25.88
CA ARG A 525 -18.90 44.32 26.06
C ARG A 525 -19.01 44.55 27.55
N GLN A 526 -18.21 45.51 28.01
CA GLN A 526 -18.35 46.18 29.29
C GLN A 526 -19.83 46.51 29.52
N ARG A 527 -20.44 45.88 30.53
CA ARG A 527 -21.48 46.57 31.27
C ARG A 527 -20.78 47.71 32.00
N ALA A 528 -21.10 48.94 31.63
CA ALA A 528 -20.66 50.12 32.36
C ALA A 528 -21.10 49.96 33.83
N GLY A 529 -20.12 49.96 34.74
CA GLY A 529 -20.35 49.96 36.18
C GLY A 529 -20.13 48.63 36.90
N ALA A 530 -18.96 48.00 36.76
CA ALA A 530 -18.36 47.17 37.80
C ALA A 530 -16.86 47.01 37.52
N GLU A 531 -16.01 47.61 38.37
CA GLU A 531 -14.58 47.34 38.39
C GLU A 531 -14.35 45.86 38.70
N LEU A 532 -13.56 45.17 37.88
CA LEU A 532 -13.00 43.87 38.20
C LEU A 532 -11.50 43.87 37.91
N GLY A 533 -10.76 43.39 38.91
CA GLY A 533 -9.32 43.35 38.97
C GLY A 533 -8.66 42.25 38.10
N PRO A 534 -7.39 41.94 38.39
CA PRO A 534 -6.49 41.25 37.47
C PRO A 534 -6.83 39.74 37.36
N GLY A 535 -7.61 39.35 36.36
CA GLY A 535 -7.86 37.96 35.98
C GLY A 535 -8.08 37.85 34.47
N GLY A 536 -7.03 37.53 33.72
CA GLY A 536 -7.07 37.38 32.25
C GLY A 536 -7.47 35.96 31.82
N ALA A 537 -8.21 35.86 30.71
CA ALA A 537 -8.56 34.60 30.06
C ALA A 537 -7.29 33.87 29.56
N GLN A 538 -7.22 32.56 29.79
CA GLN A 538 -6.09 31.70 29.40
C GLN A 538 -6.49 30.93 28.13
N LEU A 539 -5.79 31.15 27.01
CA LEU A 539 -5.92 30.38 25.77
C LEU A 539 -5.13 29.06 25.93
N ALA A 540 -5.80 27.92 26.02
CA ALA A 540 -5.16 26.60 26.02
C ALA A 540 -5.58 25.83 24.75
N GLY A 541 -4.59 25.34 23.99
CA GLY A 541 -4.81 24.37 22.91
C GLY A 541 -5.33 23.07 23.49
N GLY A 542 -6.59 22.74 23.19
CA GLY A 542 -7.28 21.54 23.65
C GLY A 542 -7.68 20.65 22.48
N ALA A 543 -8.17 19.43 22.75
CA ALA A 543 -8.56 18.47 21.71
C ALA A 543 -9.61 19.03 20.73
N ALA A 544 -10.47 19.95 21.19
CA ALA A 544 -11.44 20.70 20.40
C ALA A 544 -10.86 21.55 19.27
N PHE A 545 -9.60 21.98 19.37
CA PHE A 545 -8.99 22.91 18.43
C PHE A 545 -8.98 22.35 17.00
N SER A 546 -8.57 21.10 16.81
CA SER A 546 -8.37 20.48 15.49
C SER A 546 -9.59 19.73 14.94
N LEU A 547 -10.67 19.58 15.71
CA LEU A 547 -11.86 18.82 15.30
C LEU A 547 -12.46 19.28 13.94
N PRO A 548 -12.58 20.60 13.65
CA PRO A 548 -13.17 21.04 12.39
C PRO A 548 -12.24 20.86 11.17
N ALA A 549 -10.94 20.58 11.37
CA ALA A 549 -9.93 20.63 10.31
C ALA A 549 -10.26 19.72 9.11
N ALA A 550 -10.69 18.48 9.37
CA ALA A 550 -11.02 17.52 8.33
C ALA A 550 -12.21 17.96 7.48
N ALA A 551 -13.27 18.46 8.10
CA ALA A 551 -14.44 18.95 7.39
C ALA A 551 -14.14 20.24 6.64
N ALA A 552 -13.34 21.16 7.21
CA ALA A 552 -12.93 22.38 6.53
C ALA A 552 -12.12 22.07 5.26
N LEU A 553 -11.17 21.13 5.33
CA LEU A 553 -10.38 20.69 4.18
C LEU A 553 -11.24 19.96 3.14
N ALA A 554 -12.10 19.02 3.55
CA ALA A 554 -13.00 18.32 2.63
C ALA A 554 -13.96 19.29 1.91
N ASN A 555 -14.48 20.29 2.63
CA ASN A 555 -15.31 21.34 2.06
C ASN A 555 -14.53 22.22 1.07
N ALA A 556 -13.27 22.54 1.36
CA ALA A 556 -12.41 23.32 0.48
C ALA A 556 -12.05 22.55 -0.81
N ILE A 557 -11.79 21.25 -0.70
CA ILE A 557 -11.52 20.36 -1.83
C ILE A 557 -12.76 20.25 -2.72
N TYR A 558 -13.94 20.08 -2.11
CA TYR A 558 -15.19 20.04 -2.84
C TYR A 558 -15.47 21.35 -3.58
N ASP A 559 -15.23 22.50 -2.95
CA ASP A 559 -15.34 23.81 -3.59
C ASP A 559 -14.34 23.98 -4.75
N ALA A 560 -13.11 23.49 -4.58
CA ALA A 560 -12.06 23.58 -5.60
C ALA A 560 -12.33 22.68 -6.83
N THR A 561 -12.83 21.46 -6.61
CA THR A 561 -12.79 20.39 -7.62
C THR A 561 -14.17 19.83 -7.99
N GLY A 562 -15.20 20.10 -7.19
CA GLY A 562 -16.50 19.45 -7.29
C GLY A 562 -16.51 17.98 -6.82
N VAL A 563 -15.38 17.43 -6.38
CA VAL A 563 -15.26 16.05 -5.87
C VAL A 563 -15.52 16.04 -4.37
N ARG A 564 -16.51 15.25 -3.94
CA ARG A 564 -16.85 15.14 -2.52
C ARG A 564 -16.12 13.97 -1.86
N LEU A 565 -15.17 14.29 -0.98
CA LEU A 565 -14.49 13.29 -0.16
C LEU A 565 -15.19 13.18 1.19
N ARG A 566 -15.75 12.01 1.50
CA ARG A 566 -16.46 11.72 2.77
C ARG A 566 -15.64 10.85 3.73
N GLU A 567 -14.33 10.79 3.51
CA GLU A 567 -13.43 9.93 4.26
C GLU A 567 -11.99 10.48 4.15
N PRO A 568 -11.31 10.78 5.27
CA PRO A 568 -9.89 11.04 5.30
C PRO A 568 -9.08 9.73 5.37
N PRO A 569 -7.79 9.73 5.01
CA PRO A 569 -7.00 10.87 4.52
C PRO A 569 -7.45 11.30 3.12
N PHE A 570 -7.36 12.60 2.84
CA PHE A 570 -7.64 13.18 1.54
C PHE A 570 -6.35 13.15 0.72
N SER A 571 -6.39 12.43 -0.40
CA SER A 571 -5.25 12.33 -1.30
C SER A 571 -5.56 12.90 -2.68
N GLY A 572 -4.50 13.37 -3.32
CA GLY A 572 -4.53 13.79 -4.72
C GLY A 572 -5.12 12.72 -5.66
N GLU A 573 -4.85 11.45 -5.35
CA GLU A 573 -5.40 10.30 -6.08
C GLU A 573 -6.92 10.21 -5.98
N ARG A 574 -7.50 10.34 -4.77
CA ARG A 574 -8.96 10.27 -4.58
C ARG A 574 -9.67 11.41 -5.28
N ILE A 575 -9.07 12.60 -5.28
CA ILE A 575 -9.57 13.76 -6.03
C ILE A 575 -9.54 13.49 -7.53
N ARG A 576 -8.42 12.96 -8.04
CA ARG A 576 -8.25 12.61 -9.46
C ARG A 576 -9.26 11.58 -9.94
N LEU A 577 -9.48 10.51 -9.16
CA LEU A 577 -10.47 9.47 -9.45
C LEU A 577 -11.88 10.06 -9.48
N GLY A 578 -12.26 10.87 -8.49
CA GLY A 578 -13.56 11.53 -8.47
C GLY A 578 -13.76 12.52 -9.62
N LEU A 579 -12.70 13.23 -10.06
CA LEU A 579 -12.75 14.09 -11.24
C LEU A 579 -12.99 13.28 -12.53
N ALA A 580 -12.38 12.10 -12.65
CA ALA A 580 -12.59 11.20 -13.79
C ALA A 580 -14.02 10.64 -13.82
N GLU A 581 -14.59 10.28 -12.67
CA GLU A 581 -15.99 9.84 -12.56
C GLU A 581 -16.97 10.98 -12.91
N ASN A 582 -16.76 12.18 -12.35
CA ASN A 582 -17.57 13.38 -12.65
C ASN A 582 -17.49 13.80 -14.14
N ALA A 583 -16.37 13.48 -14.81
CA ALA A 583 -16.17 13.78 -16.23
C ALA A 583 -16.90 12.81 -17.19
N GLY A 584 -17.61 11.78 -16.67
CA GLY A 584 -18.60 10.97 -17.39
C GLY A 584 -18.33 10.77 -18.88
N ALA A 585 -17.46 9.80 -19.21
CA ALA A 585 -17.28 9.19 -20.53
C ALA A 585 -17.70 10.06 -21.75
N THR A 586 -16.92 11.09 -22.07
CA THR A 586 -16.94 11.69 -23.42
C THR A 586 -15.54 11.72 -24.02
N VAL A 587 -15.07 10.55 -24.48
CA VAL A 587 -13.99 10.49 -25.46
C VAL A 587 -14.55 11.11 -26.75
N LYS A 588 -14.21 12.36 -27.02
CA LYS A 588 -14.54 13.00 -28.30
C LYS A 588 -13.74 12.28 -29.41
N PRO A 589 -14.39 11.69 -30.42
CA PRO A 589 -13.68 11.13 -31.55
C PRO A 589 -13.02 12.28 -32.31
N TYR A 590 -11.70 12.18 -32.49
CA TYR A 590 -10.91 13.11 -33.29
C TYR A 590 -11.31 12.92 -34.77
N LYS A 591 -12.30 13.70 -35.24
CA LYS A 591 -12.52 13.93 -36.67
C LYS A 591 -11.80 15.23 -37.05
N LYS A 592 -10.69 15.11 -37.76
CA LYS A 592 -10.17 16.19 -38.60
C LYS A 592 -10.11 15.68 -40.03
N TRP A 593 -10.98 16.21 -40.88
CA TRP A 593 -10.76 16.26 -42.32
C TRP A 593 -10.74 17.73 -42.76
N LEU A 594 -9.75 18.02 -43.62
CA LEU A 594 -9.69 19.07 -44.63
C LEU A 594 -9.70 20.54 -44.18
N ALA A 595 -8.50 21.10 -44.03
CA ALA A 595 -8.15 22.40 -44.60
C ALA A 595 -6.73 22.28 -45.20
N ALA A 596 -6.70 21.99 -46.50
CA ALA A 596 -5.50 21.66 -47.27
C ALA A 596 -4.81 22.90 -47.84
N GLY A 597 -3.51 22.76 -48.12
CA GLY A 597 -2.79 23.60 -49.07
C GLY A 597 -1.55 24.26 -48.48
N ALA A 598 -1.72 25.33 -47.71
CA ALA A 598 -0.61 26.18 -47.30
C ALA A 598 0.13 25.70 -46.03
N ALA A 599 -0.56 25.05 -45.10
CA ALA A 599 0.05 24.50 -43.89
C ALA A 599 0.96 23.29 -44.17
N VAL A 600 0.71 22.58 -45.27
CA VAL A 600 1.49 21.39 -45.65
C VAL A 600 2.87 21.79 -46.15
N ALA A 601 3.04 22.91 -46.85
CA ALA A 601 4.36 23.37 -47.29
C ALA A 601 5.20 23.91 -46.12
N THR A 602 4.60 24.66 -45.19
CA THR A 602 5.30 25.16 -43.99
C THR A 602 5.60 24.03 -42.99
N ALA A 603 4.68 23.07 -42.85
CA ALA A 603 4.92 21.86 -42.07
C ALA A 603 5.96 20.96 -42.75
N LEU A 604 5.97 20.82 -44.08
CA LEU A 604 7.00 20.07 -44.80
C LEU A 604 8.38 20.75 -44.69
N ILE A 605 8.46 22.08 -44.74
CA ILE A 605 9.71 22.81 -44.51
C ILE A 605 10.15 22.67 -43.05
N GLY A 606 9.22 22.72 -42.09
CA GLY A 606 9.48 22.45 -40.67
C GLY A 606 9.89 21.00 -40.37
N ILE A 607 9.30 20.03 -41.06
CA ILE A 607 9.63 18.61 -40.98
C ILE A 607 10.98 18.35 -41.63
N VAL A 608 11.27 18.98 -42.78
CA VAL A 608 12.58 18.91 -43.43
C VAL A 608 13.65 19.54 -42.54
N THR A 609 13.41 20.69 -41.91
CA THR A 609 14.40 21.29 -40.98
C THR A 609 14.59 20.48 -39.69
N LEU A 610 13.54 19.85 -39.17
CA LEU A 610 13.65 18.93 -38.01
C LEU A 610 14.31 17.59 -38.37
N ALA A 611 14.18 17.14 -39.63
CA ALA A 611 14.75 15.91 -40.18
C ALA A 611 16.10 16.11 -40.90
N LEU A 612 16.62 17.35 -40.96
CA LEU A 612 17.96 17.60 -41.49
C LEU A 612 18.98 16.88 -40.60
N PRO A 613 19.91 16.09 -41.17
CA PRO A 613 20.85 15.25 -40.43
C PRO A 613 21.94 16.02 -39.67
N TRP A 614 21.85 17.36 -39.60
CA TRP A 614 22.83 18.25 -38.98
C TRP A 614 22.22 18.97 -37.79
N ARG A 615 22.16 18.25 -36.66
CA ARG A 615 21.99 18.88 -35.35
C ARG A 615 23.34 19.40 -34.89
N ALA A 616 23.40 20.67 -34.51
CA ALA A 616 24.66 21.29 -34.10
C ALA A 616 25.28 20.55 -32.90
N PRO A 617 26.61 20.35 -32.88
CA PRO A 617 27.29 19.78 -31.73
C PRO A 617 27.11 20.71 -30.52
N ILE A 618 26.87 20.12 -29.34
CA ILE A 618 26.90 20.86 -28.07
C ILE A 618 28.37 20.91 -27.63
N ALA A 619 28.84 22.11 -27.30
CA ALA A 619 30.23 22.32 -26.86
C ALA A 619 30.55 21.45 -25.64
N PRO A 620 31.74 20.85 -25.56
CA PRO A 620 32.16 20.09 -24.38
C PRO A 620 32.25 21.03 -23.17
N VAL A 621 31.91 20.52 -21.99
CA VAL A 621 32.05 21.22 -20.71
C VAL A 621 33.11 20.52 -19.87
N ALA A 622 33.71 21.23 -18.90
CA ALA A 622 34.51 20.58 -17.88
C ALA A 622 33.62 19.63 -17.06
N PRO A 623 34.13 18.48 -16.60
CA PRO A 623 33.37 17.58 -15.75
C PRO A 623 32.85 18.31 -14.50
N PRO A 624 31.55 18.17 -14.17
CA PRO A 624 31.01 18.70 -12.93
C PRO A 624 31.68 18.03 -11.73
N ASP A 625 31.97 18.82 -10.68
CA ASP A 625 32.50 18.30 -9.42
C ASP A 625 31.45 17.40 -8.76
N PRO A 626 31.73 16.11 -8.50
CA PRO A 626 30.80 15.20 -7.84
C PRO A 626 30.30 15.71 -6.48
N ALA A 627 31.07 16.56 -5.79
CA ALA A 627 30.68 17.17 -4.52
C ALA A 627 29.48 18.13 -4.63
N LEU A 628 29.11 18.54 -5.85
CA LEU A 628 27.94 19.39 -6.11
C LEU A 628 26.61 18.61 -6.05
N TYR A 629 26.65 17.28 -6.10
CA TYR A 629 25.45 16.44 -6.06
C TYR A 629 25.13 16.01 -4.64
N SER A 630 23.86 16.12 -4.25
CA SER A 630 23.41 15.62 -2.95
C SER A 630 23.44 14.09 -2.91
N ALA A 631 23.65 13.51 -1.73
CA ALA A 631 23.57 12.06 -1.52
C ALA A 631 22.22 11.50 -1.99
N ALA A 632 21.12 12.23 -1.75
CA ALA A 632 19.79 11.84 -2.21
C ALA A 632 19.68 11.77 -3.75
N ALA A 633 20.29 12.72 -4.48
CA ALA A 633 20.30 12.71 -5.94
C ALA A 633 21.12 11.54 -6.49
N ILE A 634 22.27 11.23 -5.88
CA ILE A 634 23.11 10.08 -6.26
C ILE A 634 22.38 8.76 -5.98
N THR A 635 21.72 8.62 -4.83
CA THR A 635 20.93 7.43 -4.49
C THR A 635 19.77 7.25 -5.46
N ARG A 636 18.99 8.31 -5.75
CA ARG A 636 17.93 8.27 -6.76
C ARG A 636 18.48 7.88 -8.13
N GLY A 637 19.61 8.46 -8.54
CA GLY A 637 20.26 8.17 -9.81
C GLY A 637 20.76 6.73 -9.92
N LYS A 638 21.23 6.13 -8.81
CA LYS A 638 21.58 4.71 -8.76
C LYS A 638 20.37 3.83 -9.03
N LEU A 639 19.22 4.15 -8.44
CA LEU A 639 17.97 3.39 -8.67
C LEU A 639 17.47 3.56 -10.11
N VAL A 640 17.54 4.77 -10.66
CA VAL A 640 17.23 5.03 -12.07
C VAL A 640 18.17 4.24 -13.00
N ALA A 641 19.46 4.16 -12.68
CA ALA A 641 20.44 3.40 -13.45
C ALA A 641 20.19 1.88 -13.41
N ALA A 642 19.76 1.35 -12.26
CA ALA A 642 19.35 -0.05 -12.10
C ALA A 642 18.07 -0.34 -12.88
N ALA A 643 17.03 0.50 -12.75
CA ALA A 643 15.79 0.35 -13.50
C ALA A 643 15.98 0.46 -15.02
N GLY A 644 16.99 1.22 -15.46
CA GLY A 644 17.36 1.38 -16.87
C GLY A 644 18.39 0.38 -17.38
N ASP A 645 18.74 -0.65 -16.60
CA ASP A 645 19.71 -1.70 -16.95
C ASP A 645 21.05 -1.17 -17.50
N CYS A 646 21.49 0.00 -17.01
CA CYS A 646 22.65 0.70 -17.56
C CYS A 646 23.91 -0.17 -17.52
N VAL A 647 24.11 -0.88 -16.40
CA VAL A 647 25.26 -1.76 -16.20
C VAL A 647 25.20 -2.99 -17.10
N VAL A 648 24.01 -3.54 -17.34
CA VAL A 648 23.81 -4.72 -18.19
C VAL A 648 24.21 -4.39 -19.62
N CYS A 649 23.78 -3.22 -20.12
CA CYS A 649 24.07 -2.80 -21.49
C CYS A 649 25.49 -2.24 -21.68
N HIS A 650 26.03 -1.52 -20.69
CA HIS A 650 27.30 -0.80 -20.81
C HIS A 650 28.50 -1.52 -20.17
N THR A 651 28.43 -2.83 -19.97
CA THR A 651 29.57 -3.63 -19.47
C THR A 651 29.80 -4.82 -20.38
N ALA A 652 31.01 -4.95 -20.94
CA ALA A 652 31.40 -6.15 -21.68
C ALA A 652 31.52 -7.37 -20.74
N PRO A 653 31.41 -8.61 -21.23
CA PRO A 653 31.77 -9.80 -20.46
C PRO A 653 33.19 -9.65 -19.87
N ASP A 654 33.34 -9.87 -18.56
CA ASP A 654 34.57 -9.65 -17.79
C ASP A 654 35.16 -8.22 -17.86
N GLY A 655 34.35 -7.26 -18.33
CA GLY A 655 34.72 -5.86 -18.51
C GLY A 655 34.56 -5.03 -17.24
N ILE A 656 35.09 -3.81 -17.29
CA ILE A 656 34.91 -2.82 -16.21
C ILE A 656 33.48 -2.25 -16.31
N LYS A 657 32.80 -2.16 -15.17
CA LYS A 657 31.44 -1.63 -15.04
C LYS A 657 31.28 -0.33 -15.85
N ASN A 658 30.26 -0.26 -16.70
CA ASN A 658 29.88 0.93 -17.48
C ASN A 658 30.91 1.42 -18.53
N ALA A 659 32.01 0.70 -18.74
CA ALA A 659 33.07 1.07 -19.68
C ALA A 659 32.74 0.78 -21.16
N GLY A 660 31.57 0.22 -21.44
CA GLY A 660 31.10 -0.16 -22.78
C GLY A 660 31.71 -1.46 -23.29
N GLY A 661 31.51 -1.73 -24.59
CA GLY A 661 32.12 -2.87 -25.28
C GLY A 661 31.26 -4.13 -25.37
N LEU A 662 30.05 -4.13 -24.80
CA LEU A 662 29.10 -5.24 -25.00
C LEU A 662 28.69 -5.31 -26.46
N ALA A 663 28.81 -6.50 -27.06
CA ALA A 663 28.36 -6.78 -28.42
C ALA A 663 26.88 -7.18 -28.41
N LEU A 664 26.06 -6.40 -29.11
CA LEU A 664 24.65 -6.67 -29.36
C LEU A 664 24.49 -7.14 -30.80
N ASP A 665 24.25 -8.44 -30.97
CA ASP A 665 24.02 -9.03 -32.28
C ASP A 665 22.58 -8.77 -32.73
N THR A 666 22.45 -8.04 -33.84
CA THR A 666 21.16 -7.70 -34.42
C THR A 666 21.04 -8.29 -35.83
N PRO A 667 19.82 -8.44 -36.37
CA PRO A 667 19.63 -8.82 -37.78
C PRO A 667 20.31 -7.88 -38.79
N PHE A 668 20.74 -6.70 -38.36
CA PHE A 668 21.37 -5.67 -39.20
C PHE A 668 22.90 -5.63 -39.06
N GLY A 669 23.48 -6.46 -38.18
CA GLY A 669 24.89 -6.47 -37.80
C GLY A 669 25.10 -6.24 -36.30
N THR A 670 26.37 -6.13 -35.88
CA THR A 670 26.73 -6.03 -34.46
C THR A 670 26.85 -4.56 -34.03
N ILE A 671 26.13 -4.21 -32.95
CA ILE A 671 26.23 -2.91 -32.28
C ILE A 671 27.06 -3.09 -31.01
N TYR A 672 27.90 -2.11 -30.68
CA TYR A 672 28.70 -2.15 -29.46
C TYR A 672 28.28 -1.02 -28.54
N SER A 673 28.13 -1.31 -27.24
CA SER A 673 27.80 -0.29 -26.24
C SER A 673 28.97 0.66 -26.00
N THR A 674 28.67 1.91 -25.66
CA THR A 674 29.66 2.97 -25.47
C THR A 674 30.13 3.06 -24.02
N ASN A 675 31.28 3.68 -23.78
CA ASN A 675 31.71 4.03 -22.42
C ASN A 675 30.84 5.18 -21.88
N ILE A 676 30.18 4.98 -20.74
CA ILE A 676 29.33 5.98 -20.06
C ILE A 676 29.89 6.45 -18.72
N THR A 677 31.15 6.12 -18.43
CA THR A 677 31.86 6.63 -17.25
C THR A 677 32.21 8.12 -17.43
N PRO A 678 32.55 8.85 -16.35
CA PRO A 678 32.90 10.28 -16.44
C PRO A 678 34.30 10.54 -17.02
N ASP A 679 34.92 9.56 -17.69
CA ASP A 679 36.16 9.78 -18.42
C ASP A 679 35.98 10.86 -19.50
N VAL A 680 36.93 11.79 -19.57
CA VAL A 680 36.84 12.99 -20.41
C VAL A 680 37.15 12.72 -21.88
N GLU A 681 37.96 11.70 -22.17
CA GLU A 681 38.42 11.38 -23.52
C GLU A 681 37.49 10.38 -24.22
N THR A 682 37.13 9.32 -23.51
CA THR A 682 36.44 8.15 -24.05
C THR A 682 35.02 7.96 -23.50
N GLY A 683 34.72 8.55 -22.34
CA GLY A 683 33.40 8.50 -21.70
C GLY A 683 32.51 9.72 -21.94
N ILE A 684 31.62 10.00 -20.99
CA ILE A 684 30.70 11.15 -21.01
C ILE A 684 31.19 12.34 -20.17
N GLY A 685 32.43 12.31 -19.68
CA GLY A 685 32.97 13.33 -18.76
C GLY A 685 32.83 14.77 -19.26
N ASN A 686 32.94 14.97 -20.57
CA ASN A 686 32.83 16.28 -21.23
C ASN A 686 31.40 16.62 -21.72
N TRP A 687 30.38 15.87 -21.31
CA TRP A 687 28.99 16.10 -21.73
C TRP A 687 28.27 16.96 -20.70
N SER A 688 27.66 18.06 -21.12
CA SER A 688 26.70 18.81 -20.29
C SER A 688 25.41 18.01 -20.09
N TYR A 689 24.65 18.29 -19.03
CA TYR A 689 23.31 17.71 -18.83
C TYR A 689 22.42 17.85 -20.08
N ALA A 690 22.38 19.01 -20.73
CA ALA A 690 21.58 19.21 -21.97
C ALA A 690 22.01 18.27 -23.13
N ALA A 691 23.28 17.89 -23.20
CA ALA A 691 23.76 16.93 -24.19
C ALA A 691 23.41 15.49 -23.83
N PHE A 692 23.44 15.17 -22.53
CA PHE A 692 22.98 13.90 -22.00
C PHE A 692 21.48 13.71 -22.20
N GLU A 693 20.66 14.68 -21.78
CA GLU A 693 19.22 14.70 -21.97
C GLU A 693 18.85 14.54 -23.44
N ARG A 694 19.50 15.29 -24.35
CA ARG A 694 19.26 15.16 -25.80
C ARG A 694 19.58 13.76 -26.33
N ALA A 695 20.60 13.10 -25.80
CA ALA A 695 20.89 11.73 -26.17
C ALA A 695 19.80 10.77 -25.68
N MET A 696 19.39 10.90 -24.41
CA MET A 696 18.37 10.06 -23.78
C MET A 696 16.96 10.25 -24.40
N ARG A 697 16.58 11.49 -24.72
CA ARG A 697 15.24 11.85 -25.20
C ARG A 697 15.11 11.83 -26.72
N GLU A 698 16.13 12.23 -27.46
CA GLU A 698 16.03 12.42 -28.92
C GLU A 698 16.89 11.43 -29.71
N GLY A 699 17.72 10.64 -29.04
CA GLY A 699 18.66 9.75 -29.72
C GLY A 699 19.72 10.54 -30.50
N ILE A 700 20.17 11.68 -30.01
CA ILE A 700 21.20 12.51 -30.67
C ILE A 700 22.37 12.75 -29.71
N ARG A 701 23.55 12.27 -30.09
CA ARG A 701 24.80 12.43 -29.33
C ARG A 701 25.19 13.90 -29.18
N ARG A 702 26.09 14.18 -28.23
CA ARG A 702 26.72 15.50 -28.06
C ARG A 702 27.30 16.05 -29.37
N ASP A 703 27.94 15.21 -30.19
CA ASP A 703 28.56 15.59 -31.47
C ASP A 703 27.57 15.79 -32.63
N GLY A 704 26.26 15.63 -32.38
CA GLY A 704 25.20 15.80 -33.38
C GLY A 704 24.86 14.53 -34.17
N LYS A 705 25.57 13.41 -33.96
CA LYS A 705 25.25 12.14 -34.64
C LYS A 705 24.04 11.47 -33.99
N HIS A 706 23.15 10.94 -34.81
CA HIS A 706 22.04 10.10 -34.34
C HIS A 706 22.53 8.80 -33.70
N LEU A 707 21.84 8.31 -32.68
CA LEU A 707 22.03 7.04 -32.03
C LEU A 707 21.16 5.97 -32.72
N TYR A 708 21.64 4.73 -32.73
CA TYR A 708 20.81 3.61 -33.17
C TYR A 708 19.86 3.22 -32.04
N PRO A 709 18.60 2.85 -32.33
CA PRO A 709 17.57 2.56 -31.32
C PRO A 709 17.84 1.28 -30.50
N ALA A 710 18.96 0.59 -30.74
CA ALA A 710 19.49 -0.40 -29.80
C ALA A 710 19.88 0.24 -28.46
N PHE A 711 20.25 1.51 -28.47
CA PHE A 711 20.14 2.36 -27.29
C PHE A 711 18.67 2.78 -27.17
N PRO A 712 17.92 2.37 -26.13
CA PRO A 712 16.45 2.46 -26.09
C PRO A 712 15.95 3.89 -25.78
N TYR A 713 16.47 4.91 -26.48
CA TYR A 713 16.07 6.31 -26.31
C TYR A 713 14.59 6.56 -26.63
N THR A 714 13.94 5.67 -27.38
CA THR A 714 12.48 5.73 -27.61
C THR A 714 11.68 5.45 -26.34
N ALA A 715 12.22 4.61 -25.44
CA ALA A 715 11.66 4.33 -24.13
C ALA A 715 12.15 5.36 -23.10
N PHE A 716 13.45 5.65 -23.05
CA PHE A 716 14.03 6.63 -22.12
C PHE A 716 13.52 8.07 -22.31
N ALA A 717 12.96 8.39 -23.48
CA ALA A 717 12.21 9.63 -23.66
C ALA A 717 11.07 9.80 -22.65
N LYS A 718 10.54 8.72 -22.08
CA LYS A 718 9.47 8.73 -21.06
C LYS A 718 9.96 9.11 -19.67
N THR A 719 11.26 9.04 -19.38
CA THR A 719 11.83 9.35 -18.07
C THR A 719 11.58 10.82 -17.68
N SER A 720 11.26 11.08 -16.40
CA SER A 720 11.03 12.42 -15.87
C SER A 720 12.34 13.23 -15.83
N ASP A 721 12.25 14.56 -15.84
CA ASP A 721 13.43 15.42 -15.78
C ASP A 721 14.24 15.18 -14.50
N ALA A 722 13.53 14.99 -13.37
CA ALA A 722 14.16 14.71 -12.08
C ALA A 722 14.95 13.38 -12.11
N ASP A 723 14.41 12.33 -12.72
CA ASP A 723 15.11 11.05 -12.87
C ASP A 723 16.29 11.14 -13.84
N LEU A 724 16.17 11.87 -14.96
CA LEU A 724 17.29 12.07 -15.88
C LEU A 724 18.43 12.88 -15.25
N GLN A 725 18.11 13.91 -14.45
CA GLN A 725 19.11 14.69 -13.71
C GLN A 725 19.80 13.82 -12.65
N ALA A 726 19.03 13.03 -11.91
CA ALA A 726 19.58 12.11 -10.92
C ALA A 726 20.48 11.05 -11.56
N LEU A 727 20.07 10.47 -12.68
CA LEU A 727 20.88 9.51 -13.46
C LEU A 727 22.19 10.14 -13.93
N TYR A 728 22.14 11.34 -14.50
CA TYR A 728 23.34 12.07 -14.91
C TYR A 728 24.28 12.32 -13.71
N ALA A 729 23.74 12.79 -12.58
CA ALA A 729 24.51 13.00 -11.36
C ALA A 729 25.20 11.72 -10.88
N TYR A 730 24.47 10.59 -10.85
CA TYR A 730 25.02 9.29 -10.47
C TYR A 730 26.14 8.85 -11.40
N LEU A 731 25.95 8.92 -12.73
CA LEU A 731 26.97 8.53 -13.71
C LEU A 731 28.22 9.43 -13.62
N MET A 732 28.03 10.74 -13.46
CA MET A 732 29.13 11.69 -13.34
C MET A 732 29.92 11.56 -12.03
N ALA A 733 29.34 10.95 -11.00
CA ALA A 733 29.99 10.67 -9.73
C ALA A 733 30.73 9.33 -9.67
N GLN A 734 30.70 8.51 -10.74
CA GLN A 734 31.40 7.23 -10.78
C GLN A 734 32.92 7.40 -11.01
N GLU A 735 33.67 6.31 -10.85
CA GLU A 735 35.08 6.29 -11.19
C GLU A 735 35.27 6.49 -12.72
N PRO A 736 36.12 7.43 -13.17
CA PRO A 736 36.43 7.58 -14.58
C PRO A 736 37.23 6.39 -15.11
N VAL A 737 36.74 5.74 -16.17
CA VAL A 737 37.45 4.61 -16.80
C VAL A 737 37.75 4.95 -18.25
N LYS A 738 39.03 4.99 -18.60
CA LYS A 738 39.45 5.17 -19.99
C LYS A 738 39.32 3.85 -20.75
N ALA A 739 38.36 3.76 -21.66
CA ALA A 739 38.10 2.59 -22.48
C ALA A 739 37.54 3.03 -23.84
N ASP A 740 38.09 2.49 -24.94
CA ASP A 740 37.62 2.75 -26.31
C ASP A 740 36.95 1.48 -26.89
N PRO A 741 35.61 1.35 -26.77
CA PRO A 741 34.87 0.20 -27.26
C PRO A 741 35.01 0.00 -28.78
N PRO A 742 34.88 -1.25 -29.28
CA PRO A 742 34.84 -1.52 -30.71
C PRO A 742 33.77 -0.70 -31.44
N LYS A 743 34.03 -0.35 -32.70
CA LYS A 743 33.05 0.40 -33.52
C LYS A 743 31.95 -0.52 -34.02
N THR A 744 30.71 -0.04 -33.94
CA THR A 744 29.50 -0.66 -34.53
C THR A 744 29.71 -1.05 -36.00
N LYS A 745 29.34 -2.28 -36.36
CA LYS A 745 29.45 -2.85 -37.72
C LYS A 745 28.06 -3.28 -38.21
N LEU A 746 27.39 -2.38 -38.95
CA LEU A 746 26.09 -2.67 -39.57
C LEU A 746 26.24 -2.90 -41.08
N ALA A 747 25.36 -3.71 -41.65
CA ALA A 747 25.26 -3.91 -43.09
C ALA A 747 24.64 -2.69 -43.78
N PHE A 748 24.95 -2.46 -45.06
CA PHE A 748 24.25 -1.46 -45.87
C PHE A 748 22.77 -1.87 -46.06
N PRO A 749 21.80 -0.93 -45.96
CA PRO A 749 21.97 0.52 -45.76
C PRO A 749 21.98 1.00 -44.30
N PHE A 750 21.89 0.09 -43.31
CA PHE A 750 21.80 0.43 -41.88
C PHE A 750 23.05 1.09 -41.30
N ASN A 751 24.20 1.00 -41.97
CA ASN A 751 25.41 1.73 -41.62
C ASN A 751 25.38 3.24 -41.95
N VAL A 752 24.40 3.71 -42.75
CA VAL A 752 24.26 5.11 -43.14
C VAL A 752 23.50 5.88 -42.05
N ARG A 753 24.25 6.34 -41.05
CA ARG A 753 23.72 6.97 -39.83
C ARG A 753 22.72 8.12 -40.03
N PRO A 754 22.86 9.01 -41.03
CA PRO A 754 21.86 10.06 -41.33
C PRO A 754 20.45 9.55 -41.59
N LEU A 755 20.27 8.30 -42.05
CA LEU A 755 18.94 7.73 -42.29
C LEU A 755 18.10 7.60 -41.00
N MET A 756 18.74 7.65 -39.82
CA MET A 756 18.06 7.64 -38.54
C MET A 756 17.17 8.87 -38.32
N ALA A 757 17.44 10.01 -38.97
CA ALA A 757 16.53 11.15 -38.89
C ALA A 757 15.13 10.80 -39.43
N GLY A 758 15.07 10.06 -40.55
CA GLY A 758 13.82 9.57 -41.12
C GLY A 758 13.18 8.46 -40.27
N TRP A 759 13.99 7.60 -39.67
CA TRP A 759 13.49 6.58 -38.73
C TRP A 759 12.85 7.22 -37.50
N ASN A 760 13.51 8.21 -36.88
CA ASN A 760 12.99 8.93 -35.71
C ASN A 760 11.67 9.65 -36.05
N LEU A 761 11.57 10.25 -37.24
CA LEU A 761 10.34 10.90 -37.68
C LEU A 761 9.14 9.93 -37.74
N LEU A 762 9.38 8.65 -38.05
CA LEU A 762 8.34 7.64 -38.19
C LEU A 762 8.02 6.89 -36.90
N PHE A 763 9.02 6.68 -36.04
CA PHE A 763 8.94 5.70 -34.94
C PHE A 763 9.30 6.26 -33.56
N HIS A 764 9.72 7.52 -33.44
CA HIS A 764 10.13 8.11 -32.17
C HIS A 764 9.12 9.15 -31.66
N ASN A 765 8.87 9.13 -30.34
CA ASN A 765 8.15 10.17 -29.63
C ASN A 765 9.02 10.68 -28.46
N PRO A 766 9.53 11.94 -28.51
CA PRO A 766 10.41 12.48 -27.48
C PRO A 766 9.70 12.93 -26.19
N ASP A 767 8.37 12.83 -26.11
CA ASP A 767 7.61 13.30 -24.95
C ASP A 767 7.82 12.41 -23.72
N ALA A 768 8.02 13.05 -22.56
CA ALA A 768 8.02 12.41 -21.25
C ALA A 768 6.70 11.68 -20.95
N TYR A 769 6.75 10.73 -20.01
CA TYR A 769 5.56 10.02 -19.56
C TYR A 769 4.54 11.00 -18.98
N ARG A 770 3.27 10.78 -19.32
CA ARG A 770 2.15 11.53 -18.76
C ARG A 770 1.21 10.53 -18.07
N PRO A 771 0.97 10.67 -16.76
CA PRO A 771 0.05 9.80 -16.06
C PRO A 771 -1.32 9.77 -16.70
N ASP A 772 -1.90 8.58 -16.84
CA ASP A 772 -3.30 8.40 -17.21
C ASP A 772 -4.18 8.72 -15.98
N PRO A 773 -5.01 9.78 -16.04
CA PRO A 773 -5.84 10.18 -14.90
C PRO A 773 -6.92 9.13 -14.55
N SER A 774 -7.21 8.19 -15.44
CA SER A 774 -8.19 7.12 -15.22
C SER A 774 -7.61 5.87 -14.54
N ARG A 775 -6.29 5.84 -14.29
CA ARG A 775 -5.56 4.69 -13.71
C ARG A 775 -5.03 4.99 -12.31
N SER A 776 -4.85 3.98 -11.46
CA SER A 776 -4.27 4.14 -10.12
C SER A 776 -2.85 4.72 -10.14
N ALA A 777 -2.38 5.25 -9.02
CA ALA A 777 -0.99 5.73 -8.90
C ALA A 777 0.01 4.60 -9.14
N GLU A 778 -0.25 3.42 -8.57
CA GLU A 778 0.55 2.21 -8.76
C GLU A 778 0.62 1.77 -10.23
N TRP A 779 -0.51 1.79 -10.95
CA TRP A 779 -0.51 1.48 -12.38
C TRP A 779 0.31 2.49 -13.19
N ASN A 780 0.18 3.79 -12.88
CA ASN A 780 0.97 4.84 -13.54
C ASN A 780 2.47 4.75 -13.22
N ARG A 781 2.83 4.39 -11.99
CA ARG A 781 4.21 4.09 -11.59
C ARG A 781 4.76 2.90 -12.37
N GLY A 782 3.98 1.82 -12.46
CA GLY A 782 4.32 0.63 -13.22
C GLY A 782 4.48 0.90 -14.71
N ALA A 783 3.56 1.67 -15.30
CA ALA A 783 3.63 2.10 -16.69
C ALA A 783 4.87 2.96 -16.95
N TYR A 784 5.13 3.96 -16.09
CA TYR A 784 6.32 4.80 -16.18
C TYR A 784 7.62 3.99 -16.16
N LEU A 785 7.72 3.02 -15.25
CA LEU A 785 8.90 2.18 -15.13
C LEU A 785 9.01 1.19 -16.28
N ALA A 786 7.93 0.47 -16.64
CA ALA A 786 7.95 -0.56 -17.67
C ALA A 786 8.04 -0.01 -19.10
N GLU A 787 7.39 1.11 -19.40
CA GLU A 787 7.44 1.77 -20.72
C GLU A 787 8.68 2.67 -20.88
N GLY A 788 9.21 3.18 -19.77
CA GLY A 788 10.36 4.06 -19.73
C GLY A 788 11.68 3.31 -19.51
N LEU A 789 12.15 3.32 -18.27
CA LEU A 789 13.48 2.81 -17.90
C LEU A 789 13.61 1.30 -18.11
N GLY A 790 12.64 0.51 -17.63
CA GLY A 790 12.66 -0.95 -17.78
C GLY A 790 12.36 -1.42 -19.20
N HIS A 791 11.91 -0.52 -20.10
CA HIS A 791 11.76 -0.72 -21.53
C HIS A 791 11.22 -2.11 -21.94
N CYS A 792 10.22 -2.64 -21.23
CA CYS A 792 9.80 -4.04 -21.39
C CYS A 792 9.33 -4.33 -22.82
N GLY A 793 8.74 -3.33 -23.48
CA GLY A 793 8.36 -3.38 -24.89
C GLY A 793 9.52 -3.64 -25.85
N ALA A 794 10.75 -3.26 -25.50
CA ALA A 794 11.91 -3.41 -26.38
C ALA A 794 12.21 -4.89 -26.74
N CYS A 795 11.92 -5.80 -25.80
CA CYS A 795 12.08 -7.25 -25.97
C CYS A 795 10.74 -7.95 -26.17
N HIS A 796 9.68 -7.53 -25.45
CA HIS A 796 8.39 -8.21 -25.43
C HIS A 796 7.38 -7.70 -26.48
N THR A 797 7.77 -6.81 -27.39
CA THR A 797 6.95 -6.37 -28.52
C THR A 797 7.61 -6.81 -29.84
N PRO A 798 6.86 -7.35 -30.82
CA PRO A 798 7.46 -7.79 -32.07
C PRO A 798 7.90 -6.59 -32.91
N ARG A 799 9.05 -6.70 -33.58
CA ARG A 799 9.61 -5.64 -34.43
C ARG A 799 9.18 -5.77 -35.91
N ASN A 800 9.13 -4.65 -36.62
CA ASN A 800 8.93 -4.59 -38.06
C ASN A 800 10.27 -4.76 -38.82
N ALA A 801 10.24 -4.80 -40.15
CA ALA A 801 11.44 -5.00 -40.98
C ALA A 801 12.50 -3.88 -40.86
N MET A 802 12.11 -2.70 -40.36
CA MET A 802 13.01 -1.57 -40.08
C MET A 802 13.49 -1.54 -38.62
N GLY A 803 13.23 -2.60 -37.85
CA GLY A 803 13.66 -2.74 -36.46
C GLY A 803 12.84 -1.94 -35.45
N ALA A 804 11.75 -1.28 -35.84
CA ALA A 804 10.87 -0.57 -34.90
C ALA A 804 9.80 -1.50 -34.30
N GLU A 805 9.41 -1.25 -33.06
CA GLU A 805 8.30 -1.96 -32.40
C GLU A 805 7.00 -1.82 -33.21
N LYS A 806 6.25 -2.91 -33.35
CA LYS A 806 4.92 -2.86 -33.96
C LYS A 806 3.97 -2.12 -33.02
N GLY A 807 3.08 -1.30 -33.60
CA GLY A 807 2.23 -0.37 -32.84
C GLY A 807 1.29 -1.03 -31.83
N LEU A 808 0.54 -0.19 -31.10
CA LEU A 808 -0.24 -0.50 -29.88
C LEU A 808 -0.96 -1.86 -29.81
N ARG A 809 -1.45 -2.42 -30.92
CA ARG A 809 -2.12 -3.75 -30.93
C ARG A 809 -1.18 -4.93 -30.67
N ALA A 810 0.12 -4.76 -30.91
CA ALA A 810 1.14 -5.79 -30.70
C ALA A 810 2.01 -5.52 -29.45
N TYR A 811 1.72 -4.44 -28.72
CA TYR A 811 2.47 -4.09 -27.52
C TYR A 811 2.42 -5.23 -26.50
N LEU A 812 3.60 -5.67 -26.04
CA LEU A 812 3.77 -6.80 -25.09
C LEU A 812 3.21 -8.15 -25.57
N SER A 813 2.99 -8.34 -26.88
CA SER A 813 2.48 -9.60 -27.44
C SER A 813 3.55 -10.68 -27.64
N GLY A 814 4.76 -10.47 -27.11
CA GLY A 814 5.94 -11.31 -27.30
C GLY A 814 6.87 -10.77 -28.39
N GLY A 815 8.12 -11.22 -28.40
CA GLY A 815 9.14 -10.69 -29.31
C GLY A 815 10.38 -11.57 -29.41
N MET A 816 11.44 -11.02 -30.00
CA MET A 816 12.75 -11.65 -30.09
C MET A 816 13.82 -10.66 -29.64
N ALA A 817 14.69 -11.08 -28.74
CA ALA A 817 15.81 -10.29 -28.24
C ALA A 817 17.06 -11.18 -28.14
N GLU A 818 18.18 -10.75 -28.72
CA GLU A 818 19.45 -11.49 -28.65
C GLU A 818 19.35 -12.97 -29.08
N GLY A 819 18.49 -13.27 -30.04
CA GLY A 819 18.25 -14.64 -30.51
C GLY A 819 17.37 -15.50 -29.60
N TRP A 820 16.85 -14.94 -28.50
CA TRP A 820 15.87 -15.55 -27.60
C TRP A 820 14.45 -15.12 -27.94
N GLU A 821 13.49 -16.04 -27.81
CA GLU A 821 12.07 -15.71 -27.84
C GLU A 821 11.65 -15.10 -26.49
N ALA A 822 11.23 -13.84 -26.51
CA ALA A 822 10.64 -13.17 -25.37
C ALA A 822 9.13 -13.51 -25.31
N PRO A 823 8.63 -14.11 -24.21
CA PRO A 823 7.23 -14.50 -24.11
C PRO A 823 6.30 -13.29 -24.12
N ALA A 824 5.04 -13.48 -24.51
CA ALA A 824 4.05 -12.42 -24.35
C ALA A 824 3.79 -12.12 -22.86
N LEU A 825 3.71 -10.85 -22.50
CA LEU A 825 3.34 -10.40 -21.15
C LEU A 825 1.84 -10.08 -21.02
N THR A 826 1.08 -10.38 -22.07
CA THR A 826 -0.38 -10.22 -22.14
C THR A 826 -1.06 -11.59 -22.03
N SER A 827 -2.39 -11.61 -22.17
CA SER A 827 -3.18 -12.85 -22.32
C SER A 827 -2.76 -13.76 -23.49
N LEU A 828 -1.85 -13.32 -24.37
CA LEU A 828 -1.24 -14.13 -25.43
C LEU A 828 -0.09 -15.05 -24.93
N SER A 829 0.22 -15.04 -23.64
CA SER A 829 1.24 -15.91 -23.06
C SER A 829 0.94 -17.39 -23.32
N LYS A 830 1.97 -18.15 -23.68
CA LYS A 830 1.89 -19.60 -23.92
C LYS A 830 2.09 -20.44 -22.65
N ALA A 831 2.23 -19.79 -21.49
CA ALA A 831 2.41 -20.47 -20.22
C ALA A 831 1.21 -21.41 -19.94
N PRO A 832 1.44 -22.63 -19.45
CA PRO A 832 0.36 -23.59 -19.18
C PRO A 832 -0.54 -23.17 -18.01
N ILE A 833 -0.03 -22.28 -17.16
CA ILE A 833 -0.76 -21.61 -16.09
C ILE A 833 -0.73 -20.11 -16.41
N PRO A 834 -1.84 -19.38 -16.30
CA PRO A 834 -1.85 -17.92 -16.45
C PRO A 834 -1.00 -17.25 -15.36
N TRP A 835 -0.26 -16.21 -15.74
CA TRP A 835 0.50 -15.39 -14.80
C TRP A 835 -0.43 -14.57 -13.90
N THR A 836 -0.13 -14.52 -12.60
CA THR A 836 -0.74 -13.54 -11.68
C THR A 836 0.21 -12.39 -11.40
N GLU A 837 -0.34 -11.34 -10.81
CA GLU A 837 0.46 -10.22 -10.28
C GLU A 837 1.50 -10.67 -9.25
N THR A 838 1.14 -11.60 -8.36
CA THR A 838 2.06 -12.19 -7.38
C THR A 838 3.16 -12.99 -8.06
N ASP A 839 2.82 -13.85 -9.02
CA ASP A 839 3.80 -14.64 -9.77
C ASP A 839 4.78 -13.75 -10.55
N LEU A 840 4.28 -12.65 -11.13
CA LEU A 840 5.10 -11.66 -11.82
C LEU A 840 6.03 -10.94 -10.84
N PHE A 841 5.52 -10.51 -9.70
CA PHE A 841 6.33 -9.87 -8.66
C PHE A 841 7.45 -10.81 -8.19
N ASP A 842 7.13 -12.05 -7.81
CA ASP A 842 8.11 -13.02 -7.34
C ASP A 842 9.19 -13.28 -8.39
N TYR A 843 8.78 -13.45 -9.66
CA TYR A 843 9.71 -13.66 -10.77
C TYR A 843 10.62 -12.44 -11.03
N LEU A 844 10.07 -11.22 -11.07
CA LEU A 844 10.86 -10.01 -11.31
C LEU A 844 11.77 -9.65 -10.13
N ARG A 845 11.37 -10.03 -8.90
CA ARG A 845 12.12 -9.75 -7.67
C ARG A 845 13.23 -10.76 -7.41
N THR A 846 12.96 -12.04 -7.67
CA THR A 846 13.81 -13.17 -7.24
C THR A 846 14.34 -14.01 -8.39
N GLY A 847 13.85 -13.81 -9.62
CA GLY A 847 14.20 -14.63 -10.78
C GLY A 847 13.53 -15.99 -10.80
N PHE A 848 12.55 -16.24 -9.94
CA PHE A 848 11.85 -17.52 -9.86
C PHE A 848 10.38 -17.34 -9.50
N SER A 849 9.50 -18.08 -10.18
CA SER A 849 8.14 -18.37 -9.70
C SER A 849 7.92 -19.89 -9.71
N PRO A 850 7.32 -20.46 -8.65
CA PRO A 850 7.01 -21.89 -8.59
C PRO A 850 6.19 -22.41 -9.78
N LEU A 851 5.35 -21.55 -10.38
CA LEU A 851 4.43 -21.93 -11.46
C LEU A 851 4.98 -21.61 -12.86
N HIS A 852 6.11 -20.91 -12.97
CA HIS A 852 6.62 -20.44 -14.27
C HIS A 852 8.12 -20.72 -14.51
N GLY A 853 8.87 -21.09 -13.47
CA GLY A 853 10.27 -21.47 -13.56
C GLY A 853 11.25 -20.33 -13.23
N VAL A 854 12.49 -20.51 -13.67
CA VAL A 854 13.64 -19.64 -13.36
C VAL A 854 13.97 -18.74 -14.56
N ALA A 855 14.38 -17.49 -14.29
CA ALA A 855 14.89 -16.58 -15.29
C ALA A 855 16.20 -17.09 -15.93
N ALA A 856 16.25 -17.06 -17.25
CA ALA A 856 17.39 -17.53 -18.04
C ALA A 856 17.65 -16.58 -19.22
N GLY A 857 18.85 -16.68 -19.79
CA GLY A 857 19.25 -15.82 -20.91
C GLY A 857 19.21 -14.33 -20.54
N PRO A 858 18.76 -13.45 -21.44
CA PRO A 858 18.79 -11.99 -21.24
C PRO A 858 17.99 -11.50 -20.03
N MET A 859 16.99 -12.28 -19.56
CA MET A 859 16.19 -11.89 -18.39
C MET A 859 16.91 -12.09 -17.06
N GLY A 860 17.96 -12.91 -16.99
CA GLY A 860 18.70 -13.15 -15.73
C GLY A 860 19.31 -11.86 -15.17
N PRO A 861 20.15 -11.14 -15.94
CA PRO A 861 20.71 -9.86 -15.51
C PRO A 861 19.66 -8.76 -15.26
N VAL A 862 18.60 -8.70 -16.08
CA VAL A 862 17.49 -7.75 -15.90
C VAL A 862 16.82 -7.93 -14.53
N VAL A 863 16.53 -9.18 -14.15
CA VAL A 863 15.98 -9.49 -12.82
C VAL A 863 16.97 -9.13 -11.71
N ALA A 864 18.28 -9.34 -11.91
CA ALA A 864 19.29 -8.99 -10.92
C ALA A 864 19.35 -7.48 -10.64
N GLU A 865 19.14 -6.63 -11.65
CA GLU A 865 19.03 -5.18 -11.48
C GLU A 865 17.67 -4.76 -10.91
N MET A 866 16.56 -5.37 -11.36
CA MET A 866 15.23 -5.13 -10.77
C MET A 866 15.20 -5.47 -9.27
N ALA A 867 15.94 -6.49 -8.84
CA ALA A 867 16.07 -6.86 -7.44
C ALA A 867 16.78 -5.81 -6.57
N GLN A 868 17.47 -4.83 -7.16
CA GLN A 868 18.07 -3.69 -6.47
C GLN A 868 17.09 -2.51 -6.29
N MET A 869 15.96 -2.52 -7.01
CA MET A 869 14.92 -1.50 -6.89
C MET A 869 14.09 -1.69 -5.61
N PRO A 870 13.42 -0.64 -5.10
CA PRO A 870 12.45 -0.78 -4.03
C PRO A 870 11.36 -1.80 -4.38
N GLU A 871 10.90 -2.58 -3.40
CA GLU A 871 9.90 -3.63 -3.65
C GLU A 871 8.59 -3.06 -4.19
N SER A 872 8.23 -1.85 -3.75
CA SER A 872 7.07 -1.10 -4.25
C SER A 872 7.14 -0.81 -5.75
N ASP A 873 8.34 -0.58 -6.29
CA ASP A 873 8.53 -0.31 -7.72
C ASP A 873 8.41 -1.59 -8.56
N VAL A 874 8.95 -2.71 -8.08
CA VAL A 874 8.80 -4.02 -8.73
C VAL A 874 7.33 -4.48 -8.69
N LYS A 875 6.62 -4.23 -7.58
CA LYS A 875 5.17 -4.45 -7.48
C LYS A 875 4.39 -3.60 -8.48
N ALA A 876 4.73 -2.32 -8.60
CA ALA A 876 4.07 -1.44 -9.57
C ALA A 876 4.25 -1.94 -11.01
N ILE A 877 5.46 -2.40 -11.39
CA ILE A 877 5.70 -3.03 -12.70
C ILE A 877 4.84 -4.28 -12.87
N ALA A 878 4.80 -5.17 -11.88
CA ALA A 878 3.97 -6.37 -11.91
C ALA A 878 2.48 -6.05 -12.03
N HIS A 879 1.99 -5.04 -11.31
CA HIS A 879 0.62 -4.53 -11.36
C HIS A 879 0.26 -4.01 -12.76
N TYR A 880 1.14 -3.23 -13.37
CA TYR A 880 0.97 -2.73 -14.73
C TYR A 880 0.92 -3.88 -15.75
N ILE A 881 1.86 -4.82 -15.70
CA ILE A 881 1.91 -5.96 -16.63
C ILE A 881 0.67 -6.85 -16.46
N ALA A 882 0.28 -7.18 -15.22
CA ALA A 882 -0.89 -8.00 -14.92
C ALA A 882 -2.19 -7.39 -15.48
N SER A 883 -2.24 -6.07 -15.67
CA SER A 883 -3.39 -5.39 -16.27
C SER A 883 -3.67 -5.81 -17.73
N PHE A 884 -2.68 -6.33 -18.45
CA PHE A 884 -2.82 -6.86 -19.83
C PHE A 884 -3.17 -8.36 -19.90
N GLY A 885 -3.10 -9.06 -18.77
CA GLY A 885 -3.46 -10.49 -18.65
C GLY A 885 -4.98 -10.74 -18.57
N LYS A 886 -5.78 -9.69 -18.32
CA LYS A 886 -7.24 -9.78 -18.28
C LYS A 886 -7.79 -9.84 -19.70
N PRO A 887 -8.67 -10.79 -20.06
CA PRO A 887 -9.37 -10.74 -21.34
C PRO A 887 -10.05 -9.37 -21.47
N ALA A 888 -9.81 -8.69 -22.58
CA ALA A 888 -10.42 -7.39 -22.86
C ALA A 888 -11.94 -7.56 -22.74
N ALA A 889 -12.53 -6.96 -21.71
CA ALA A 889 -13.97 -6.84 -21.62
C ALA A 889 -14.42 -5.96 -22.79
N GLU A 890 -14.92 -6.57 -23.86
CA GLU A 890 -15.85 -5.89 -24.74
C GLU A 890 -16.94 -5.27 -23.87
N ALA A 891 -17.28 -4.01 -24.13
CA ALA A 891 -18.23 -3.23 -23.36
C ALA A 891 -19.58 -3.97 -23.24
N VAL A 892 -19.77 -4.69 -22.14
CA VAL A 892 -21.06 -5.24 -21.75
C VAL A 892 -21.86 -4.11 -21.09
N PRO A 893 -23.06 -3.77 -21.56
CA PRO A 893 -23.90 -2.74 -20.94
C PRO A 893 -24.16 -3.07 -19.47
N ALA A 894 -24.18 -2.02 -18.64
CA ALA A 894 -24.19 -2.03 -17.16
C ALA A 894 -25.36 -2.77 -16.47
N VAL A 895 -26.17 -3.54 -17.18
CA VAL A 895 -27.34 -4.26 -16.65
C VAL A 895 -27.10 -5.78 -16.56
N GLN A 896 -26.07 -6.34 -17.21
CA GLN A 896 -25.72 -7.76 -17.10
C GLN A 896 -24.56 -8.07 -16.13
N ALA A 897 -23.90 -7.04 -15.58
CA ALA A 897 -22.89 -7.19 -14.53
C ALA A 897 -23.47 -7.68 -13.18
N ALA A 898 -24.80 -7.62 -13.01
CA ALA A 898 -25.48 -8.05 -11.78
C ALA A 898 -25.69 -9.58 -11.68
N GLN A 899 -25.34 -10.36 -12.72
CA GLN A 899 -25.50 -11.82 -12.71
C GLN A 899 -24.22 -12.59 -13.08
N ALA A 900 -23.10 -11.89 -13.28
CA ALA A 900 -21.79 -12.54 -13.36
C ALA A 900 -21.28 -12.82 -11.95
N LEU A 901 -20.94 -14.08 -11.67
CA LEU A 901 -20.30 -14.53 -10.43
C LEU A 901 -19.15 -13.57 -10.05
N PRO A 902 -19.00 -13.22 -8.76
CA PRO A 902 -18.06 -12.20 -8.33
C PRO A 902 -16.61 -12.59 -8.67
N ALA A 903 -15.91 -11.69 -9.36
CA ALA A 903 -14.49 -11.73 -9.69
C ALA A 903 -13.60 -11.46 -8.46
N THR A 904 -13.84 -12.19 -7.37
CA THR A 904 -13.04 -12.19 -6.13
C THR A 904 -12.73 -13.62 -5.67
N GLN A 905 -12.81 -14.61 -6.56
CA GLN A 905 -12.24 -15.92 -6.24
C GLN A 905 -10.73 -15.79 -6.31
N ASP A 906 -10.05 -16.04 -5.19
CA ASP A 906 -8.61 -16.30 -5.16
C ASP A 906 -8.28 -17.27 -6.31
N LEU A 907 -7.52 -16.79 -7.30
CA LEU A 907 -7.12 -17.62 -8.43
C LEU A 907 -6.12 -18.70 -7.98
N GLN A 908 -5.49 -18.53 -6.82
CA GLN A 908 -4.48 -19.44 -6.29
C GLN A 908 -4.99 -20.88 -6.08
N PRO A 909 -6.14 -21.14 -5.42
CA PRO A 909 -6.72 -22.49 -5.37
C PRO A 909 -6.98 -23.11 -6.75
N ALA A 910 -7.44 -22.32 -7.72
CA ALA A 910 -7.73 -22.80 -9.07
C ALA A 910 -6.44 -23.11 -9.86
N GLN A 911 -5.41 -22.27 -9.73
CA GLN A 911 -4.09 -22.47 -10.32
C GLN A 911 -3.36 -23.65 -9.69
N ALA A 912 -3.40 -23.81 -8.37
CA ALA A 912 -2.82 -24.95 -7.67
C ALA A 912 -3.47 -26.28 -8.12
N ALA A 913 -4.80 -26.30 -8.27
CA ALA A 913 -5.51 -27.44 -8.83
C ALA A 913 -5.13 -27.69 -10.30
N LEU A 914 -4.91 -26.64 -11.10
CA LEU A 914 -4.45 -26.78 -12.49
C LEU A 914 -3.02 -27.32 -12.58
N ALA A 915 -2.10 -26.79 -11.77
CA ALA A 915 -0.73 -27.26 -11.65
C ALA A 915 -0.70 -28.75 -11.28
N ALA A 916 -1.45 -29.15 -10.25
CA ALA A 916 -1.55 -30.54 -9.84
C ALA A 916 -2.07 -31.45 -10.96
N ARG A 917 -3.06 -30.99 -11.75
CA ARG A 917 -3.57 -31.75 -12.92
C ARG A 917 -2.51 -31.89 -14.02
N ILE A 918 -1.77 -30.83 -14.32
CA ILE A 918 -0.69 -30.87 -15.33
C ILE A 918 0.39 -31.86 -14.88
N GLU A 919 0.81 -31.82 -13.61
CA GLU A 919 1.79 -32.74 -13.05
C GLU A 919 1.33 -34.20 -13.09
N GLN A 920 0.06 -34.47 -12.76
CA GLN A 920 -0.53 -35.80 -12.84
C GLN A 920 -0.53 -36.34 -14.29
N ASN A 921 -0.90 -35.50 -15.26
CA ASN A 921 -0.85 -35.86 -16.68
C ASN A 921 0.58 -36.17 -17.13
N ASN A 922 1.55 -35.39 -16.68
CA ASN A 922 2.96 -35.58 -17.02
C ASN A 922 3.54 -36.86 -16.40
N ALA A 923 3.12 -37.21 -15.17
CA ALA A 923 3.45 -38.50 -14.56
C ALA A 923 2.87 -39.68 -15.33
N ALA A 924 1.68 -39.52 -15.93
CA ALA A 924 1.10 -40.53 -16.82
C ALA A 924 1.88 -40.67 -18.13
N SER A 925 2.23 -39.55 -18.80
CA SER A 925 3.06 -39.54 -20.02
C SER A 925 4.44 -40.18 -19.81
N ALA A 926 5.05 -39.98 -18.64
CA ALA A 926 6.34 -40.58 -18.29
C ALA A 926 6.32 -42.12 -18.33
N ARG A 927 5.15 -42.76 -18.09
CA ARG A 927 5.00 -44.23 -18.09
C ARG A 927 4.93 -44.82 -19.49
N THR A 928 4.52 -44.04 -20.49
CA THR A 928 4.32 -44.50 -21.87
C THR A 928 5.52 -44.21 -22.77
N LEU A 929 6.33 -43.21 -22.43
CA LEU A 929 7.51 -42.81 -23.20
C LEU A 929 8.72 -43.68 -22.87
N SER A 930 9.42 -44.14 -23.90
CA SER A 930 10.68 -44.90 -23.80
C SER A 930 11.62 -44.51 -24.94
N GLY A 931 12.91 -44.82 -24.81
CA GLY A 931 13.93 -44.49 -25.82
C GLY A 931 15.11 -43.72 -25.25
N ASN A 932 16.03 -43.31 -26.13
CA ASN A 932 17.31 -42.71 -25.75
C ASN A 932 17.14 -41.40 -24.96
N GLY A 933 16.19 -40.54 -25.35
CA GLY A 933 15.89 -39.29 -24.65
C GLY A 933 15.48 -39.48 -23.18
N LYS A 934 14.77 -40.57 -22.86
CA LYS A 934 14.44 -40.95 -21.48
C LYS A 934 15.70 -41.28 -20.69
N ASN A 935 16.58 -42.11 -21.25
CA ASN A 935 17.82 -42.52 -20.59
C ASN A 935 18.74 -41.32 -20.33
N ILE A 936 18.82 -40.39 -21.29
CA ILE A 936 19.56 -39.13 -21.13
C ILE A 936 18.97 -38.30 -19.99
N TYR A 937 17.64 -38.10 -19.98
CA TYR A 937 16.97 -37.35 -18.92
C TYR A 937 17.19 -37.96 -17.53
N GLU A 938 17.01 -39.27 -17.40
CA GLU A 938 17.18 -39.99 -16.12
C GLU A 938 18.63 -39.95 -15.62
N GLY A 939 19.61 -40.03 -16.53
CA GLY A 939 21.03 -40.01 -16.19
C GLY A 939 21.60 -38.61 -15.90
N ALA A 940 21.11 -37.56 -16.57
CA ALA A 940 21.72 -36.24 -16.54
C ALA A 940 20.85 -35.12 -15.96
N CYS A 941 19.51 -35.23 -16.02
CA CYS A 941 18.61 -34.11 -15.69
C CYS A 941 17.70 -34.37 -14.48
N ALA A 942 17.31 -35.62 -14.24
CA ALA A 942 16.25 -35.97 -13.29
C ALA A 942 16.58 -35.61 -11.83
N VAL A 943 17.85 -35.64 -11.42
CA VAL A 943 18.26 -35.30 -10.04
C VAL A 943 17.88 -33.86 -9.66
N CYS A 944 17.90 -32.94 -10.62
CA CYS A 944 17.58 -31.52 -10.40
C CYS A 944 16.14 -31.19 -10.80
N HIS A 945 15.61 -31.83 -11.85
CA HIS A 945 14.31 -31.46 -12.44
C HIS A 945 13.13 -32.36 -12.04
N GLN A 946 13.38 -33.48 -11.37
CA GLN A 946 12.30 -34.35 -10.89
C GLN A 946 11.95 -34.03 -9.44
N ALA A 947 10.68 -33.71 -9.18
CA ALA A 947 10.20 -33.19 -7.90
C ALA A 947 10.43 -34.15 -6.71
N ASP A 948 10.51 -35.46 -6.95
CA ASP A 948 10.66 -36.51 -5.95
C ASP A 948 12.09 -37.08 -5.82
N LEU A 949 13.06 -36.60 -6.62
CA LEU A 949 14.43 -37.11 -6.62
C LEU A 949 15.47 -36.05 -6.21
N GLY A 950 16.48 -36.49 -5.44
CA GLY A 950 17.65 -35.69 -5.07
C GLY A 950 17.44 -34.72 -3.89
N PRO A 951 18.48 -34.38 -3.12
CA PRO A 951 18.38 -33.40 -2.03
C PRO A 951 18.14 -31.98 -2.58
N ALA A 952 17.46 -31.12 -1.81
CA ALA A 952 17.21 -29.70 -2.14
C ALA A 952 18.47 -28.81 -2.02
N LEU A 953 19.66 -29.40 -2.02
CA LEU A 953 20.94 -28.73 -1.73
C LEU A 953 21.51 -27.92 -2.91
N PHE A 954 20.86 -27.93 -4.08
CA PHE A 954 21.38 -27.34 -5.33
C PHE A 954 20.57 -26.13 -5.83
N GLY A 955 19.81 -25.47 -4.96
CA GLY A 955 18.95 -24.32 -5.30
C GLY A 955 17.49 -24.71 -5.53
N VAL A 956 16.76 -23.89 -6.28
CA VAL A 956 15.33 -24.13 -6.56
C VAL A 956 15.16 -25.26 -7.58
N LYS A 957 14.12 -26.07 -7.41
CA LYS A 957 13.76 -27.16 -8.35
C LYS A 957 12.53 -26.77 -9.15
N PRO A 958 12.68 -26.06 -10.28
CA PRO A 958 11.54 -25.68 -11.10
C PRO A 958 10.92 -26.92 -11.74
N SER A 959 9.60 -27.04 -11.65
CA SER A 959 8.92 -28.09 -12.39
C SER A 959 8.99 -27.82 -13.90
N LEU A 960 9.53 -28.78 -14.64
CA LEU A 960 9.52 -28.73 -16.10
C LEU A 960 8.10 -28.82 -16.68
N ALA A 961 7.16 -29.41 -15.95
CA ALA A 961 5.76 -29.48 -16.33
C ALA A 961 5.12 -28.10 -16.56
N LEU A 962 5.59 -27.12 -15.80
CA LEU A 962 5.04 -25.77 -15.73
C LEU A 962 5.93 -24.74 -16.46
N ASN A 963 7.08 -25.18 -16.98
CA ASN A 963 8.03 -24.29 -17.62
C ASN A 963 7.52 -23.83 -19.00
N THR A 964 7.39 -22.52 -19.18
CA THR A 964 6.84 -21.91 -20.40
C THR A 964 7.63 -22.27 -21.68
N ASN A 965 8.94 -22.50 -21.60
CA ASN A 965 9.76 -22.85 -22.77
C ASN A 965 9.32 -24.18 -23.41
N LEU A 966 8.82 -25.11 -22.60
CA LEU A 966 8.31 -26.39 -23.09
C LEU A 966 6.96 -26.28 -23.79
N TYR A 967 6.29 -25.13 -23.72
CA TYR A 967 5.02 -24.83 -24.40
C TYR A 967 5.20 -23.86 -25.58
N SER A 968 6.43 -23.45 -25.88
CA SER A 968 6.69 -22.59 -27.03
C SER A 968 6.38 -23.30 -28.37
N ALA A 969 6.17 -22.48 -29.41
CA ALA A 969 6.03 -22.94 -30.78
C ALA A 969 7.36 -23.46 -31.35
N THR A 970 8.51 -22.98 -30.88
CA THR A 970 9.83 -23.41 -31.33
C THR A 970 10.69 -23.93 -30.17
N PRO A 971 11.66 -24.84 -30.43
CA PRO A 971 12.50 -25.42 -29.38
C PRO A 971 13.68 -24.52 -28.97
N ASP A 972 13.90 -23.38 -29.63
CA ASP A 972 15.14 -22.60 -29.56
C ASP A 972 15.56 -22.25 -28.12
N ASN A 973 14.68 -21.64 -27.32
CA ASN A 973 15.00 -21.27 -25.93
C ASN A 973 15.37 -22.50 -25.09
N LEU A 974 14.63 -23.61 -25.23
CA LEU A 974 14.92 -24.84 -24.49
C LEU A 974 16.27 -25.43 -24.89
N VAL A 975 16.57 -25.48 -26.20
CA VAL A 975 17.86 -25.95 -26.72
C VAL A 975 18.99 -25.06 -26.24
N ARG A 976 18.83 -23.72 -26.28
CA ARG A 976 19.83 -22.77 -25.75
C ARG A 976 20.13 -23.04 -24.27
N VAL A 977 19.10 -23.23 -23.44
CA VAL A 977 19.27 -23.54 -22.01
C VAL A 977 19.97 -24.89 -21.80
N ILE A 978 19.64 -25.93 -22.58
CA ILE A 978 20.33 -27.23 -22.49
C ILE A 978 21.80 -27.10 -22.90
N LEU A 979 22.10 -26.38 -23.98
CA LEU A 979 23.46 -26.22 -24.47
C LEU A 979 24.30 -25.35 -23.52
N ASN A 980 23.80 -24.18 -23.14
CA ASN A 980 24.60 -23.18 -22.40
C ASN A 980 24.50 -23.33 -20.88
N GLY A 981 23.42 -23.91 -20.38
CA GLY A 981 23.10 -23.92 -18.95
C GLY A 981 22.62 -22.55 -18.43
N ILE A 982 22.55 -22.44 -17.11
CA ILE A 982 22.31 -21.20 -16.37
C ILE A 982 23.47 -21.07 -15.37
N ASN A 983 24.61 -20.60 -15.89
CA ASN A 983 25.85 -20.48 -15.12
C ASN A 983 25.92 -19.18 -14.30
N THR A 984 25.05 -18.21 -14.62
CA THR A 984 24.98 -16.91 -13.95
C THR A 984 23.51 -16.63 -13.62
N PRO A 985 22.94 -17.32 -12.61
CA PRO A 985 21.56 -17.08 -12.22
C PRO A 985 21.40 -15.66 -11.65
N ALA A 986 20.17 -15.12 -11.72
CA ALA A 986 19.88 -13.79 -11.18
C ALA A 986 20.28 -13.64 -9.71
N HIS A 987 20.13 -14.72 -8.93
CA HIS A 987 20.59 -14.84 -7.55
C HIS A 987 21.25 -16.20 -7.33
N GLN A 988 22.28 -16.26 -6.48
CA GLN A 988 23.01 -17.50 -6.19
C GLN A 988 22.12 -18.59 -5.57
N GLU A 989 21.07 -18.19 -4.86
CA GLU A 989 20.11 -19.08 -4.20
C GLU A 989 19.28 -19.93 -5.18
N LEU A 990 19.17 -19.49 -6.43
CA LEU A 990 18.47 -20.23 -7.48
C LEU A 990 19.20 -21.50 -7.90
N GLY A 991 20.51 -21.59 -7.62
CA GLY A 991 21.35 -22.70 -8.07
C GLY A 991 21.80 -22.55 -9.52
N TYR A 992 22.77 -23.39 -9.89
CA TYR A 992 23.38 -23.38 -11.22
C TYR A 992 22.87 -24.57 -12.04
N MET A 993 22.58 -24.34 -13.32
CA MET A 993 22.29 -25.40 -14.28
C MET A 993 23.50 -25.58 -15.21
N PRO A 994 24.15 -26.75 -15.26
CA PRO A 994 25.29 -26.96 -16.15
C PRO A 994 24.85 -26.93 -17.62
N GLY A 995 25.72 -26.42 -18.48
CA GLY A 995 25.57 -26.53 -19.94
C GLY A 995 26.00 -27.89 -20.45
N PHE A 996 25.28 -28.42 -21.43
CA PHE A 996 25.55 -29.72 -22.06
C PHE A 996 26.09 -29.60 -23.49
N ARG A 997 26.49 -28.38 -23.93
CA ARG A 997 27.08 -28.15 -25.25
C ARG A 997 28.17 -29.19 -25.54
N ASP A 998 29.17 -29.32 -24.69
CA ASP A 998 30.29 -30.23 -25.00
C ASP A 998 30.05 -31.70 -24.60
N SER A 999 28.88 -32.00 -24.03
CA SER A 999 28.53 -33.31 -23.50
C SER A 999 27.58 -34.10 -24.40
N PHE A 1000 26.69 -33.42 -25.14
CA PHE A 1000 25.72 -34.05 -26.02
C PHE A 1000 25.91 -33.61 -27.47
N ASP A 1001 25.84 -34.55 -28.40
CA ASP A 1001 25.75 -34.27 -29.84
C ASP A 1001 24.32 -33.82 -30.24
N ASP A 1002 24.15 -33.35 -31.47
CA ASP A 1002 22.86 -32.81 -31.93
C ASP A 1002 21.75 -33.87 -32.05
N SER A 1003 22.10 -35.17 -32.16
CA SER A 1003 21.12 -36.26 -32.15
C SER A 1003 20.65 -36.56 -30.73
N GLN A 1004 21.55 -36.53 -29.76
CA GLN A 1004 21.24 -36.69 -28.33
C GLN A 1004 20.40 -35.53 -27.81
N VAL A 1005 20.67 -34.30 -28.27
CA VAL A 1005 19.84 -33.13 -27.97
C VAL A 1005 18.44 -33.28 -28.57
N ASP A 1006 18.32 -33.76 -29.81
CA ASP A 1006 17.02 -34.05 -30.43
C ASP A 1006 16.23 -35.09 -29.62
N ASP A 1007 16.84 -36.23 -29.32
CA ASP A 1007 16.23 -37.29 -28.51
C ASP A 1007 15.73 -36.76 -27.16
N LEU A 1008 16.56 -35.97 -26.46
CA LEU A 1008 16.22 -35.38 -25.17
C LEU A 1008 15.06 -34.37 -25.30
N VAL A 1009 15.15 -33.41 -26.22
CA VAL A 1009 14.15 -32.35 -26.40
C VAL A 1009 12.80 -32.94 -26.85
N SER A 1010 12.84 -33.91 -27.76
CA SER A 1010 11.66 -34.68 -28.19
C SER A 1010 11.00 -35.41 -27.02
N TYR A 1011 11.81 -36.05 -26.15
CA TYR A 1011 11.32 -36.68 -24.92
C TYR A 1011 10.72 -35.67 -23.94
N LEU A 1012 11.39 -34.53 -23.70
CA LEU A 1012 10.91 -33.48 -22.79
C LEU A 1012 9.57 -32.90 -23.27
N ARG A 1013 9.44 -32.56 -24.55
CA ARG A 1013 8.20 -32.06 -25.15
C ARG A 1013 7.09 -33.09 -25.05
N GLY A 1014 7.35 -34.34 -25.41
CA GLY A 1014 6.38 -35.43 -25.33
C GLY A 1014 5.93 -35.74 -23.89
N ARG A 1015 6.82 -35.60 -22.90
CA ARG A 1015 6.52 -35.87 -21.50
C ARG A 1015 5.79 -34.72 -20.81
N PHE A 1016 6.32 -33.52 -20.93
CA PHE A 1016 5.91 -32.37 -20.09
C PHE A 1016 4.90 -31.44 -20.78
N ALA A 1017 4.74 -31.55 -22.10
CA ALA A 1017 3.79 -30.76 -22.89
C ALA A 1017 3.14 -31.64 -23.97
N ALA A 1018 2.64 -32.82 -23.57
CA ALA A 1018 2.06 -33.83 -24.46
C ALA A 1018 0.86 -33.34 -25.31
N ASN A 1019 0.19 -32.27 -24.85
CA ASN A 1019 -0.92 -31.64 -25.56
C ASN A 1019 -0.45 -30.68 -26.67
N GLN A 1020 0.84 -30.41 -26.78
CA GLN A 1020 1.40 -29.55 -27.80
C GLN A 1020 1.92 -30.35 -29.01
N PRO A 1021 1.93 -29.77 -30.22
CA PRO A 1021 2.54 -30.41 -31.38
C PRO A 1021 4.02 -30.72 -31.13
N ALA A 1022 4.47 -31.88 -31.63
CA ALA A 1022 5.88 -32.23 -31.68
C ALA A 1022 6.65 -31.22 -32.55
N TRP A 1023 7.82 -30.79 -32.08
CA TRP A 1023 8.72 -29.96 -32.86
C TRP A 1023 9.36 -30.77 -34.00
N LYS A 1024 9.80 -30.07 -35.03
CA LYS A 1024 10.49 -30.64 -36.20
C LYS A 1024 11.88 -30.03 -36.30
N ASN A 1025 12.80 -30.74 -36.94
CA ASN A 1025 14.16 -30.26 -37.24
C ASN A 1025 14.94 -29.81 -36.00
N ILE A 1026 14.80 -30.52 -34.87
CA ILE A 1026 15.48 -30.17 -33.63
C ILE A 1026 16.99 -30.32 -33.80
N SER A 1027 17.47 -31.39 -34.45
CA SER A 1027 18.90 -31.57 -34.72
C SER A 1027 19.52 -30.42 -35.55
N GLU A 1028 18.83 -29.93 -36.60
CA GLU A 1028 19.27 -28.76 -37.38
C GLU A 1028 19.30 -27.48 -36.52
N THR A 1029 18.29 -27.31 -35.65
CA THR A 1029 18.20 -26.18 -34.72
C THR A 1029 19.35 -26.24 -33.71
N SER A 1030 19.64 -27.41 -33.15
CA SER A 1030 20.78 -27.64 -32.24
C SER A 1030 22.10 -27.30 -32.91
N ALA A 1031 22.35 -27.79 -34.12
CA ALA A 1031 23.57 -27.50 -34.87
C ALA A 1031 23.74 -26.00 -35.14
N LYS A 1032 22.65 -25.31 -35.52
CA LYS A 1032 22.65 -23.86 -35.73
C LYS A 1032 22.99 -23.11 -34.44
N LEU A 1033 22.28 -23.40 -33.35
CA LEU A 1033 22.46 -22.72 -32.06
C LEU A 1033 23.82 -23.03 -31.43
N ARG A 1034 24.39 -24.20 -31.73
CA ARG A 1034 25.75 -24.60 -31.33
C ARG A 1034 26.84 -23.80 -32.03
N ALA A 1035 26.61 -23.42 -33.29
CA ALA A 1035 27.53 -22.61 -34.09
C ALA A 1035 27.51 -21.11 -33.69
N GLU A 1036 26.47 -20.66 -33.00
CA GLU A 1036 26.42 -19.32 -32.40
C GLU A 1036 27.37 -19.25 -31.18
N PRO A 1037 27.94 -18.07 -30.87
CA PRO A 1037 28.69 -17.86 -29.63
C PRO A 1037 27.85 -18.24 -28.41
N ALA A 1038 28.48 -18.78 -27.36
CA ALA A 1038 27.82 -18.89 -26.08
C ALA A 1038 27.61 -17.47 -25.53
N HIS A 1039 26.35 -17.08 -25.35
CA HIS A 1039 25.93 -15.81 -24.74
C HIS A 1039 25.73 -15.98 -23.25
#